data_AF-A0A6P0KBT5-F1
#
_entry.id   AF-A0A6P0KBT5-F1
#
_cell.length_a   1.000
_cell.length_b   1.000
_cell.length_c   1.000
_cell.angle_alpha   90.00
_cell.angle_beta   90.00
_cell.angle_gamma   90.00
#
_symmetry.space_group_name_H-M   'P 1'
#
loop_
_entity.id
_entity.type
_entity.pdbx_description
1 polymer ?
#
loop_
_entity_poly.entity_id
_entity_poly.type
_entity_poly.pdbx_seq_one_letter_code
_entity_poly.pdbx_strand_id
1 'polypeptide(L)'
;MTHNRQSNIGRKSCLVLAAFSLSGAMAIAPALAQTITPDGSTGTTVAPDGNRIDINGGQLSGDGANLFHSFSEFGIDSGQIANFLSSPELQNILSRVTGGNLSVINGLLQVTGGNPNLFLLNPAGIVFGPNAQLNLPASFTATTATGIGFDGNWFNAFGANDYATLVGSPNTFAFNTSEPGAIINSGQLSVNSGQNLSLLGGTVVSNGQLEASEGQITVASVEGNKLVRLSQEGLLLNLEIEPTTSQNTSVPNPLTLPELLTGGNAEHASSLQVNANGEVVITGSGVTVENGDVVANRVDSETALLSAANDLTLIESQLTTTRDLQLLAQDKVFVRDSVANPFVAQAGDSLYIQGNNGIDILALNHPQTAFQSGGELSLVSDGNISGDAHFASGGNFSILNLSGEPGNFFSLFDPIISVDGDVTFGPYTGVALKVEATGSITGGNITITGPDEAASIPATDPHFNELTTSPSLILQAGKTTLDNAPNLVNGFTPSGGPSLPASINVGSINTSSTIADINAGSVILGAPGNIAIGPIDANGFGDDQNITDGGQIFIDAGGNITVNNIGGVAIQSRGRNGGDITITAGGSMNLVDVFSVGNAGMGGNVTINAGGNISSDGIATRGNQGTGNIIITSGGSLDTSGNGDNGGIASCTNDTGFCVSGSGDITITAESLVLGGPTNNPNNPIDTGTLKGRNIILNSDSIQLTTAGPITSTGSTTINGNLTTQGQDLTINAQDDIQVSSIDAAGGNIAIETEGLFRATDTIDGTDNSISTNGVGSITITHGGGNEDPEEATPFTVGPNYNEENGTVGAIATGTTVIDEGVFFDEVQEGNIGLITQGNAPLQPPVNPPVEPPAETPGNETPVVENPGNETPVVENPGNETPVVENPGNETPVVENPGNETPVVENPGNETPVV
;
A
#
# COMPACT_ATOMS: atom_id res chain seq x y z
N MET A 1 35.28 -11.04 44.77
CA MET A 1 35.90 -12.25 45.36
C MET A 1 36.07 -13.30 44.27
N THR A 2 36.92 -14.31 44.45
CA THR A 2 37.20 -15.34 43.43
C THR A 2 36.07 -16.37 43.32
N HIS A 3 35.74 -16.77 42.09
CA HIS A 3 35.94 -18.15 41.61
C HIS A 3 36.08 -18.17 40.09
N ASN A 4 36.94 -19.04 39.57
CA ASN A 4 37.37 -19.06 38.17
C ASN A 4 37.53 -20.51 37.72
N ARG A 5 37.03 -20.88 36.53
CA ARG A 5 37.29 -22.16 35.87
C ARG A 5 37.26 -22.04 34.34
N GLN A 6 38.44 -21.85 33.76
CA GLN A 6 38.76 -22.51 32.48
C GLN A 6 39.05 -23.99 32.73
N SER A 7 38.89 -24.83 31.69
CA SER A 7 39.46 -26.18 31.64
C SER A 7 40.04 -26.42 30.25
N ASN A 8 41.20 -27.07 30.18
CA ASN A 8 41.97 -27.31 28.96
C ASN A 8 42.79 -28.61 29.14
N ILE A 9 43.46 -29.09 28.08
CA ILE A 9 44.32 -30.31 28.01
C ILE A 9 43.55 -31.63 27.83
N GLY A 10 43.99 -32.47 26.87
CA GLY A 10 43.41 -33.81 26.67
C GLY A 10 44.06 -34.78 25.66
N ARG A 11 45.13 -34.40 24.92
CA ARG A 11 45.73 -35.24 23.85
C ARG A 11 46.40 -36.52 24.41
N LYS A 12 45.90 -37.72 24.10
CA LYS A 12 46.64 -39.00 24.18
C LYS A 12 46.21 -40.00 23.09
N SER A 13 47.14 -40.83 22.64
CA SER A 13 46.96 -41.78 21.53
C SER A 13 46.57 -43.18 22.00
N CYS A 14 45.78 -43.90 21.19
CA CYS A 14 45.75 -45.37 21.12
C CYS A 14 45.68 -45.75 19.63
N LEU A 15 46.74 -46.38 19.09
CA LEU A 15 47.01 -47.82 19.08
C LEU A 15 46.26 -48.52 17.93
N VAL A 16 47.00 -48.85 16.86
CA VAL A 16 46.49 -49.59 15.71
C VAL A 16 46.24 -51.04 16.10
N LEU A 17 45.04 -51.55 15.83
CA LEU A 17 44.74 -52.98 15.87
C LEU A 17 44.23 -53.41 14.50
N ALA A 18 45.00 -54.25 13.81
CA ALA A 18 44.63 -54.75 12.49
C ALA A 18 43.62 -55.90 12.63
N ALA A 19 42.39 -55.71 12.15
CA ALA A 19 41.38 -56.75 12.01
C ALA A 19 41.20 -57.08 10.52
N PHE A 20 41.36 -58.36 10.15
CA PHE A 20 41.04 -58.85 8.81
C PHE A 20 39.51 -58.88 8.64
N SER A 21 38.94 -57.87 7.98
CA SER A 21 37.59 -57.97 7.40
C SER A 21 37.69 -58.66 6.05
N LEU A 22 37.00 -59.80 5.92
CA LEU A 22 37.02 -60.63 4.72
C LEU A 22 36.41 -59.87 3.54
N SER A 23 37.13 -59.79 2.41
CA SER A 23 36.68 -59.11 1.19
C SER A 23 35.59 -59.90 0.47
N GLY A 24 34.38 -59.87 1.03
CA GLY A 24 33.18 -60.31 0.33
C GLY A 24 32.87 -59.32 -0.79
N ALA A 25 33.23 -59.67 -2.03
CA ALA A 25 32.77 -58.94 -3.20
C ALA A 25 31.25 -59.14 -3.31
N MET A 26 30.48 -58.14 -2.89
CA MET A 26 29.09 -58.03 -3.30
C MET A 26 29.08 -57.88 -4.82
N ALA A 27 28.64 -58.92 -5.52
CA ALA A 27 28.29 -58.80 -6.91
C ALA A 27 27.09 -57.87 -6.99
N ILE A 28 27.33 -56.62 -7.38
CA ILE A 28 26.28 -55.70 -7.82
C ILE A 28 25.60 -56.42 -8.97
N ALA A 29 24.35 -56.85 -8.77
CA ALA A 29 23.54 -57.36 -9.87
C ALA A 29 23.40 -56.20 -10.87
N PRO A 30 23.69 -56.41 -12.17
CA PRO A 30 23.49 -55.36 -13.15
C PRO A 30 22.02 -54.93 -13.12
N ALA A 31 21.77 -53.62 -13.01
CA ALA A 31 20.43 -53.08 -13.19
C ALA A 31 19.90 -53.56 -14.55
N LEU A 32 18.73 -54.18 -14.55
CA LEU A 32 18.13 -54.69 -15.78
C LEU A 32 17.51 -53.51 -16.52
N ALA A 33 18.14 -53.15 -17.64
CA ALA A 33 17.64 -52.16 -18.60
C ALA A 33 16.16 -52.40 -18.93
N GLN A 34 15.36 -51.34 -18.92
CA GLN A 34 13.94 -51.45 -19.26
C GLN A 34 13.76 -51.46 -20.77
N THR A 35 13.48 -52.64 -21.33
CA THR A 35 13.41 -52.84 -22.78
C THR A 35 12.10 -52.34 -23.41
N ILE A 36 12.17 -51.86 -24.66
CA ILE A 36 10.98 -51.66 -25.49
C ILE A 36 10.50 -53.03 -26.02
N THR A 37 9.36 -53.52 -25.52
CA THR A 37 8.80 -54.82 -25.87
C THR A 37 7.34 -54.68 -26.34
N PRO A 38 7.00 -55.04 -27.60
CA PRO A 38 5.62 -55.02 -28.09
C PRO A 38 4.70 -55.97 -27.31
N ASP A 39 3.43 -55.61 -27.11
CA ASP A 39 2.43 -56.53 -26.53
C ASP A 39 1.84 -57.51 -27.57
N GLY A 40 2.16 -57.31 -28.85
CA GLY A 40 1.68 -58.11 -29.98
C GLY A 40 0.27 -57.76 -30.49
N SER A 41 -0.48 -56.89 -29.80
CA SER A 41 -1.88 -56.58 -30.14
C SER A 41 -2.03 -55.73 -31.41
N THR A 42 -1.02 -54.93 -31.75
CA THR A 42 -1.01 -54.02 -32.92
C THR A 42 -0.16 -54.52 -34.09
N GLY A 43 0.57 -55.63 -33.94
CA GLY A 43 1.61 -56.00 -34.92
C GLY A 43 2.79 -55.01 -34.97
N THR A 44 2.99 -54.23 -33.90
CA THR A 44 4.19 -53.39 -33.73
C THR A 44 5.46 -54.26 -33.74
N THR A 45 6.47 -53.83 -34.48
CA THR A 45 7.80 -54.44 -34.53
C THR A 45 8.83 -53.48 -33.95
N VAL A 46 9.85 -54.05 -33.31
CA VAL A 46 10.94 -53.34 -32.65
C VAL A 46 12.26 -53.92 -33.15
N ALA A 47 13.11 -53.09 -33.73
CA ALA A 47 14.33 -53.48 -34.42
C ALA A 47 15.54 -52.66 -33.90
N PRO A 48 16.36 -53.22 -32.98
CA PRO A 48 17.58 -52.58 -32.53
C PRO A 48 18.67 -52.52 -33.61
N ASP A 49 19.23 -51.33 -33.83
CA ASP A 49 20.42 -51.04 -34.63
C ASP A 49 21.44 -50.25 -33.77
N GLY A 50 22.31 -51.01 -33.09
CA GLY A 50 23.24 -50.45 -32.09
C GLY A 50 22.48 -49.83 -30.90
N ASN A 51 22.63 -48.52 -30.71
CA ASN A 51 21.92 -47.75 -29.68
C ASN A 51 20.54 -47.23 -30.13
N ARG A 52 20.22 -47.31 -31.43
CA ARG A 52 18.92 -46.90 -31.97
C ARG A 52 17.99 -48.10 -31.97
N ILE A 53 16.71 -47.86 -31.69
CA ILE A 53 15.65 -48.87 -31.64
C ILE A 53 14.54 -48.38 -32.57
N ASP A 54 14.46 -48.97 -33.76
CA ASP A 54 13.43 -48.62 -34.75
C ASP A 54 12.10 -49.31 -34.41
N ILE A 55 11.06 -48.50 -34.30
CA ILE A 55 9.68 -48.92 -34.03
C ILE A 55 8.89 -48.80 -35.34
N ASN A 56 8.26 -49.88 -35.77
CA ASN A 56 7.54 -49.99 -37.04
C ASN A 56 6.33 -50.93 -36.89
N GLY A 57 5.64 -51.25 -37.99
CA GLY A 57 4.37 -51.99 -37.95
C GLY A 57 3.28 -51.13 -37.31
N GLY A 58 2.46 -51.72 -36.44
CA GLY A 58 1.32 -51.04 -35.81
C GLY A 58 0.01 -51.24 -36.59
N GLN A 59 -1.06 -50.59 -36.14
CA GLN A 59 -2.37 -50.57 -36.82
C GLN A 59 -2.73 -49.15 -37.26
N LEU A 60 -3.37 -49.01 -38.42
CA LEU A 60 -3.88 -47.73 -38.91
C LEU A 60 -5.37 -47.56 -38.58
N SER A 61 -5.80 -46.32 -38.44
CA SER A 61 -7.21 -45.93 -38.46
C SER A 61 -7.86 -46.16 -39.82
N GLY A 62 -9.21 -46.14 -39.87
CA GLY A 62 -9.97 -46.37 -41.11
C GLY A 62 -9.78 -45.29 -42.20
N ASP A 63 -9.30 -44.11 -41.82
CA ASP A 63 -8.89 -43.01 -42.71
C ASP A 63 -7.37 -43.02 -43.04
N GLY A 64 -6.58 -43.82 -42.33
CA GLY A 64 -5.12 -43.89 -42.44
C GLY A 64 -4.35 -42.77 -41.74
N ALA A 65 -5.01 -41.84 -41.03
CA ALA A 65 -4.36 -40.68 -40.42
C ALA A 65 -3.64 -40.98 -39.08
N ASN A 66 -4.08 -42.01 -38.35
CA ASN A 66 -3.57 -42.35 -37.02
C ASN A 66 -2.89 -43.72 -37.04
N LEU A 67 -1.68 -43.80 -36.48
CA LEU A 67 -0.92 -45.04 -36.32
C LEU A 67 -0.83 -45.45 -34.85
N PHE A 68 -1.26 -46.66 -34.53
CA PHE A 68 -1.34 -47.19 -33.17
C PHE A 68 -0.28 -48.25 -32.90
N HIS A 69 0.52 -48.01 -31.87
CA HIS A 69 1.49 -48.95 -31.31
C HIS A 69 1.07 -49.43 -29.92
N SER A 70 1.55 -50.61 -29.51
CA SER A 70 1.25 -51.16 -28.18
C SER A 70 2.38 -52.03 -27.66
N PHE A 71 2.75 -51.78 -26.41
CA PHE A 71 3.93 -52.32 -25.75
C PHE A 71 3.55 -52.95 -24.42
N SER A 72 4.15 -54.08 -24.05
CA SER A 72 4.08 -54.56 -22.67
C SER A 72 4.98 -53.72 -21.77
N GLU A 73 6.14 -53.32 -22.30
CA GLU A 73 7.12 -52.45 -21.62
C GLU A 73 7.67 -51.43 -22.62
N PHE A 74 7.89 -50.19 -22.16
CA PHE A 74 8.51 -49.13 -22.94
C PHE A 74 9.43 -48.33 -22.04
N GLY A 75 10.74 -48.52 -22.23
CA GLY A 75 11.81 -47.78 -21.56
C GLY A 75 12.95 -47.47 -22.52
N ILE A 76 13.77 -46.48 -22.19
CA ILE A 76 14.87 -45.98 -23.03
C ILE A 76 16.05 -45.67 -22.10
N ASP A 77 17.17 -46.38 -22.24
CA ASP A 77 18.36 -46.14 -21.40
C ASP A 77 19.15 -44.90 -21.86
N SER A 78 20.07 -44.42 -21.00
CA SER A 78 21.00 -43.34 -21.32
C SER A 78 21.83 -43.63 -22.58
N GLY A 79 21.71 -42.74 -23.56
CA GLY A 79 22.38 -42.84 -24.86
C GLY A 79 21.69 -43.79 -25.87
N GLN A 80 20.49 -44.30 -25.58
CA GLN A 80 19.63 -44.94 -26.58
C GLN A 80 18.75 -43.93 -27.33
N ILE A 81 18.23 -44.35 -28.48
CA ILE A 81 17.26 -43.60 -29.29
C ILE A 81 16.08 -44.52 -29.61
N ALA A 82 14.87 -44.22 -29.13
CA ALA A 82 13.66 -44.86 -29.62
C ALA A 82 13.11 -44.07 -30.81
N ASN A 83 13.13 -44.65 -32.00
CA ASN A 83 12.75 -43.96 -33.23
C ASN A 83 11.50 -44.60 -33.86
N PHE A 84 10.38 -43.88 -33.83
CA PHE A 84 9.17 -44.26 -34.54
C PHE A 84 9.30 -43.95 -36.03
N LEU A 85 9.14 -44.99 -36.87
CA LEU A 85 9.15 -44.88 -38.32
C LEU A 85 7.74 -44.51 -38.83
N SER A 86 7.61 -43.27 -39.29
CA SER A 86 6.39 -42.66 -39.84
C SER A 86 6.40 -42.63 -41.37
N SER A 87 5.24 -42.40 -41.97
CA SER A 87 5.09 -41.89 -43.34
C SER A 87 4.46 -40.49 -43.36
N PRO A 88 4.51 -39.74 -44.49
CA PRO A 88 4.02 -38.35 -44.56
C PRO A 88 2.51 -38.17 -44.42
N GLU A 89 1.72 -39.22 -44.65
CA GLU A 89 0.25 -39.20 -44.52
C GLU A 89 -0.27 -39.32 -43.08
N LEU A 90 0.60 -39.62 -42.10
CA LEU A 90 0.23 -39.73 -40.69
C LEU A 90 0.13 -38.35 -40.02
N GLN A 91 -0.96 -38.13 -39.30
CA GLN A 91 -1.20 -36.96 -38.45
C GLN A 91 -0.84 -37.25 -36.98
N ASN A 92 -1.08 -38.47 -36.50
CA ASN A 92 -0.80 -38.84 -35.11
C ASN A 92 -0.20 -40.26 -35.01
N ILE A 93 0.79 -40.42 -34.14
CA ILE A 93 1.28 -41.71 -33.65
C ILE A 93 0.84 -41.84 -32.18
N LEU A 94 0.10 -42.90 -31.86
CA LEU A 94 -0.39 -43.17 -30.52
C LEU A 94 0.21 -44.48 -29.99
N SER A 95 0.96 -44.38 -28.89
CA SER A 95 1.59 -45.51 -28.22
C SER A 95 0.95 -45.75 -26.87
N ARG A 96 0.63 -47.02 -26.55
CA ARG A 96 0.18 -47.44 -25.21
C ARG A 96 1.10 -48.48 -24.58
N VAL A 97 1.24 -48.42 -23.26
CA VAL A 97 1.91 -49.43 -22.44
C VAL A 97 0.86 -50.23 -21.66
N THR A 98 0.93 -51.56 -21.73
CA THR A 98 -0.15 -52.46 -21.30
C THR A 98 0.27 -53.48 -20.23
N GLY A 99 1.57 -53.62 -19.96
CA GLY A 99 2.10 -54.60 -18.99
C GLY A 99 2.03 -54.18 -17.51
N GLY A 100 1.59 -52.95 -17.21
CA GLY A 100 1.47 -52.43 -15.83
C GLY A 100 2.77 -51.90 -15.21
N ASN A 101 3.89 -51.95 -15.93
CA ASN A 101 5.14 -51.31 -15.52
C ASN A 101 5.18 -49.85 -16.00
N LEU A 102 5.68 -48.95 -15.15
CA LEU A 102 5.96 -47.54 -15.49
C LEU A 102 6.98 -47.42 -16.64
N SER A 103 7.05 -46.27 -17.32
CA SER A 103 8.01 -46.02 -18.40
C SER A 103 9.18 -45.15 -17.96
N VAL A 104 10.39 -45.71 -17.87
CA VAL A 104 11.63 -44.94 -17.66
C VAL A 104 12.21 -44.54 -19.01
N ILE A 105 12.18 -43.24 -19.32
CA ILE A 105 12.77 -42.65 -20.52
C ILE A 105 13.96 -41.81 -20.07
N ASN A 106 15.18 -42.28 -20.29
CA ASN A 106 16.42 -41.57 -19.97
C ASN A 106 17.29 -41.39 -21.23
N GLY A 107 16.67 -41.28 -22.41
CA GLY A 107 17.35 -41.12 -23.69
C GLY A 107 16.50 -40.37 -24.71
N LEU A 108 16.82 -40.49 -26.00
CA LEU A 108 16.17 -39.73 -27.05
C LEU A 108 14.89 -40.42 -27.55
N LEU A 109 13.77 -39.70 -27.51
CA LEU A 109 12.52 -40.07 -28.17
C LEU A 109 12.42 -39.36 -29.53
N GLN A 110 12.32 -40.13 -30.62
CA GLN A 110 12.41 -39.62 -31.99
C GLN A 110 11.27 -40.14 -32.88
N VAL A 111 10.88 -39.34 -33.87
CA VAL A 111 10.04 -39.76 -35.00
C VAL A 111 10.76 -39.40 -36.31
N THR A 112 10.76 -40.28 -37.31
CA THR A 112 11.32 -40.01 -38.63
C THR A 112 10.42 -40.50 -39.77
N GLY A 113 10.40 -39.77 -40.89
CA GLY A 113 9.68 -40.17 -42.12
C GLY A 113 8.31 -39.50 -42.36
N GLY A 114 7.83 -38.69 -41.42
CA GLY A 114 6.59 -37.91 -41.53
C GLY A 114 6.57 -36.72 -40.56
N ASN A 115 5.42 -36.08 -40.40
CA ASN A 115 5.19 -34.99 -39.44
C ASN A 115 4.00 -35.25 -38.48
N PRO A 116 3.87 -36.44 -37.85
CA PRO A 116 2.78 -36.69 -36.92
C PRO A 116 3.10 -36.17 -35.50
N ASN A 117 2.04 -35.84 -34.76
CA ASN A 117 2.10 -35.70 -33.30
C ASN A 117 2.39 -37.05 -32.64
N LEU A 118 3.03 -37.07 -31.46
CA LEU A 118 3.30 -38.30 -30.71
C LEU A 118 2.59 -38.31 -29.34
N PHE A 119 1.78 -39.33 -29.12
CA PHE A 119 1.10 -39.59 -27.85
C PHE A 119 1.70 -40.82 -27.15
N LEU A 120 2.04 -40.68 -25.87
CA LEU A 120 2.54 -41.74 -24.99
C LEU A 120 1.59 -41.95 -23.81
N LEU A 121 0.90 -43.09 -23.81
CA LEU A 121 -0.11 -43.48 -22.83
C LEU A 121 0.44 -44.60 -21.92
N ASN A 122 0.82 -44.28 -20.68
CA ASN A 122 1.17 -45.30 -19.68
C ASN A 122 0.47 -45.01 -18.33
N PRO A 123 -0.64 -45.72 -18.03
CA PRO A 123 -1.37 -45.55 -16.76
C PRO A 123 -0.51 -45.78 -15.50
N ALA A 124 0.53 -46.61 -15.58
CA ALA A 124 1.40 -46.94 -14.44
C ALA A 124 2.42 -45.85 -14.09
N GLY A 125 2.53 -44.79 -14.91
CA GLY A 125 3.45 -43.67 -14.69
C GLY A 125 4.55 -43.55 -15.73
N ILE A 126 5.14 -42.35 -15.85
CA ILE A 126 6.20 -42.03 -16.82
C ILE A 126 7.30 -41.22 -16.09
N VAL A 127 8.56 -41.61 -16.26
CA VAL A 127 9.73 -40.95 -15.68
C VAL A 127 10.69 -40.56 -16.79
N PHE A 128 10.76 -39.28 -17.11
CA PHE A 128 11.78 -38.69 -17.97
C PHE A 128 13.02 -38.37 -17.12
N GLY A 129 14.06 -39.21 -17.20
CA GLY A 129 15.32 -39.06 -16.48
C GLY A 129 16.22 -37.93 -17.01
N PRO A 130 17.38 -37.67 -16.38
CA PRO A 130 18.22 -36.49 -16.68
C PRO A 130 18.77 -36.38 -18.12
N ASN A 131 18.81 -37.47 -18.88
CA ASN A 131 19.25 -37.47 -20.29
C ASN A 131 18.06 -37.64 -21.27
N ALA A 132 16.82 -37.53 -20.78
CA ALA A 132 15.63 -37.56 -21.63
C ALA A 132 15.61 -36.34 -22.56
N GLN A 133 15.41 -36.60 -23.85
CA GLN A 133 15.33 -35.59 -24.90
C GLN A 133 14.25 -35.98 -25.92
N LEU A 134 13.72 -34.99 -26.61
CA LEU A 134 12.76 -35.17 -27.70
C LEU A 134 13.40 -34.72 -29.03
N ASN A 135 13.11 -35.43 -30.11
CA ASN A 135 13.38 -35.01 -31.49
C ASN A 135 12.16 -35.42 -32.33
N LEU A 136 11.11 -34.64 -32.15
CA LEU A 136 9.77 -34.88 -32.68
C LEU A 136 9.46 -33.79 -33.72
N PRO A 137 8.82 -34.13 -34.85
CA PRO A 137 8.59 -33.18 -35.93
C PRO A 137 7.40 -32.26 -35.61
N ALA A 138 6.38 -32.78 -34.92
CA ALA A 138 5.20 -32.07 -34.44
C ALA A 138 5.02 -32.23 -32.90
N SER A 139 3.81 -31.98 -32.39
CA SER A 139 3.49 -31.87 -30.96
C SER A 139 3.62 -33.18 -30.17
N PHE A 140 3.84 -33.08 -28.85
CA PHE A 140 4.01 -34.21 -27.94
C PHE A 140 3.00 -34.21 -26.79
N THR A 141 2.49 -35.40 -26.43
CA THR A 141 1.65 -35.60 -25.26
C THR A 141 2.06 -36.87 -24.50
N ALA A 142 2.45 -36.71 -23.24
CA ALA A 142 2.65 -37.81 -22.31
C ALA A 142 1.53 -37.84 -21.28
N THR A 143 0.92 -39.00 -21.03
CA THR A 143 -0.22 -39.11 -20.13
C THR A 143 -0.33 -40.46 -19.42
N THR A 144 -0.86 -40.42 -18.19
CA THR A 144 -1.20 -41.59 -17.38
C THR A 144 -2.71 -41.86 -17.34
N ALA A 145 -3.46 -41.27 -18.28
CA ALA A 145 -4.84 -41.63 -18.54
C ALA A 145 -4.99 -43.13 -18.87
N THR A 146 -6.17 -43.68 -18.60
CA THR A 146 -6.53 -45.07 -18.97
C THR A 146 -6.98 -45.21 -20.43
N GLY A 147 -7.27 -44.09 -21.12
CA GLY A 147 -7.63 -44.08 -22.53
C GLY A 147 -7.72 -42.68 -23.13
N ILE A 148 -7.63 -42.61 -24.46
CA ILE A 148 -7.67 -41.39 -25.28
C ILE A 148 -8.88 -41.46 -26.22
N GLY A 149 -9.67 -40.40 -26.29
CA GLY A 149 -10.96 -40.34 -26.98
C GLY A 149 -10.90 -39.71 -28.38
N PHE A 150 -11.69 -40.28 -29.29
CA PHE A 150 -11.88 -39.88 -30.70
C PHE A 150 -13.39 -39.86 -31.01
N ASP A 151 -14.04 -38.70 -30.86
CA ASP A 151 -15.46 -38.46 -31.21
C ASP A 151 -16.45 -39.56 -30.77
N GLY A 152 -16.28 -40.05 -29.54
CA GLY A 152 -17.10 -41.10 -28.92
C GLY A 152 -16.51 -42.52 -28.96
N ASN A 153 -15.43 -42.74 -29.72
CA ASN A 153 -14.62 -43.95 -29.68
C ASN A 153 -13.42 -43.77 -28.73
N TRP A 154 -12.78 -44.87 -28.31
CA TRP A 154 -11.71 -44.86 -27.31
C TRP A 154 -10.51 -45.74 -27.69
N PHE A 155 -9.31 -45.15 -27.66
CA PHE A 155 -8.03 -45.84 -27.60
C PHE A 155 -7.71 -46.14 -26.14
N ASN A 156 -8.09 -47.33 -25.66
CA ASN A 156 -7.90 -47.75 -24.27
C ASN A 156 -6.48 -48.30 -24.07
N ALA A 157 -5.87 -48.00 -22.91
CA ALA A 157 -4.63 -48.62 -22.48
C ALA A 157 -4.82 -50.14 -22.25
N PHE A 158 -5.94 -50.54 -21.63
CA PHE A 158 -6.24 -51.94 -21.32
C PHE A 158 -7.39 -52.50 -22.15
N GLY A 159 -7.28 -53.78 -22.54
CA GLY A 159 -8.27 -54.45 -23.38
C GLY A 159 -8.02 -54.28 -24.89
N ALA A 160 -9.02 -54.63 -25.69
CA ALA A 160 -8.99 -54.53 -27.14
C ALA A 160 -9.55 -53.16 -27.61
N ASN A 161 -8.99 -52.65 -28.69
CA ASN A 161 -9.46 -51.43 -29.37
C ASN A 161 -9.89 -51.77 -30.80
N ASP A 162 -10.92 -51.10 -31.31
CA ASP A 162 -11.29 -51.15 -32.73
C ASP A 162 -10.58 -50.02 -33.47
N TYR A 163 -9.32 -50.26 -33.86
CA TYR A 163 -8.46 -49.24 -34.47
C TYR A 163 -9.10 -48.57 -35.69
N ALA A 164 -9.94 -49.29 -36.44
CA ALA A 164 -10.58 -48.76 -37.63
C ALA A 164 -11.58 -47.62 -37.35
N THR A 165 -12.14 -47.52 -36.13
CA THR A 165 -13.07 -46.44 -35.74
C THR A 165 -12.38 -45.24 -35.10
N LEU A 166 -11.09 -45.32 -34.80
CA LEU A 166 -10.29 -44.24 -34.19
C LEU A 166 -9.77 -43.26 -35.25
N VAL A 167 -10.71 -42.64 -35.97
CA VAL A 167 -10.49 -41.66 -37.04
C VAL A 167 -10.53 -40.22 -36.51
N GLY A 168 -9.92 -39.27 -37.23
CA GLY A 168 -9.81 -37.87 -36.79
C GLY A 168 -8.82 -37.66 -35.63
N SER A 169 -8.89 -36.51 -34.95
CA SER A 169 -7.91 -36.10 -33.94
C SER A 169 -8.29 -36.54 -32.51
N PRO A 170 -7.30 -36.90 -31.66
CA PRO A 170 -7.51 -37.06 -30.22
C PRO A 170 -8.01 -35.76 -29.56
N ASN A 171 -9.02 -35.84 -28.69
CA ASN A 171 -9.56 -34.65 -28.01
C ASN A 171 -9.94 -34.84 -26.53
N THR A 172 -9.98 -36.08 -26.03
CA THR A 172 -10.42 -36.39 -24.65
C THR A 172 -9.48 -37.39 -23.99
N PHE A 173 -9.29 -37.28 -22.67
CA PHE A 173 -8.50 -38.22 -21.85
C PHE A 173 -9.36 -38.73 -20.68
N ALA A 174 -9.32 -40.04 -20.41
CA ALA A 174 -10.12 -40.66 -19.35
C ALA A 174 -9.25 -41.29 -18.26
N PHE A 175 -9.40 -40.81 -17.03
CA PHE A 175 -8.62 -41.23 -15.87
C PHE A 175 -9.45 -42.19 -14.99
N ASN A 176 -9.79 -43.38 -15.52
CA ASN A 176 -10.71 -44.33 -14.88
C ASN A 176 -10.10 -45.15 -13.70
N THR A 177 -9.03 -44.68 -13.07
CA THR A 177 -8.53 -45.20 -11.78
C THR A 177 -8.95 -44.27 -10.63
N SER A 178 -8.87 -44.74 -9.38
CA SER A 178 -9.01 -43.86 -8.21
C SER A 178 -7.80 -42.93 -8.01
N GLU A 179 -6.61 -43.46 -8.31
CA GLU A 179 -5.32 -42.78 -8.26
C GLU A 179 -4.65 -43.04 -9.63
N PRO A 180 -4.46 -42.03 -10.48
CA PRO A 180 -3.71 -42.19 -11.73
C PRO A 180 -2.20 -42.06 -11.53
N GLY A 181 -1.41 -42.68 -12.42
CA GLY A 181 0.05 -42.68 -12.29
C GLY A 181 0.67 -41.28 -12.33
N ALA A 182 1.84 -41.12 -11.71
CA ALA A 182 2.59 -39.87 -11.76
C ALA A 182 3.40 -39.71 -13.05
N ILE A 183 3.66 -38.45 -13.44
CA ILE A 183 4.67 -38.09 -14.43
C ILE A 183 5.79 -37.36 -13.71
N ILE A 184 7.04 -37.83 -13.84
CA ILE A 184 8.23 -37.15 -13.34
C ILE A 184 9.09 -36.74 -14.54
N ASN A 185 9.56 -35.49 -14.59
CA ASN A 185 10.54 -35.01 -15.55
C ASN A 185 11.75 -34.38 -14.85
N SER A 186 12.94 -34.85 -15.20
CA SER A 186 14.26 -34.33 -14.83
C SER A 186 15.14 -34.04 -16.06
N GLY A 187 14.63 -34.22 -17.29
CA GLY A 187 15.36 -34.03 -18.55
C GLY A 187 15.04 -32.70 -19.24
N GLN A 188 15.28 -32.64 -20.56
CA GLN A 188 14.98 -31.48 -21.40
C GLN A 188 13.95 -31.87 -22.47
N LEU A 189 12.69 -31.52 -22.25
CA LEU A 189 11.59 -31.80 -23.16
C LEU A 189 11.33 -30.55 -24.00
N SER A 190 11.90 -30.52 -25.21
CA SER A 190 11.76 -29.43 -26.19
C SER A 190 11.04 -29.93 -27.44
N VAL A 191 10.10 -29.15 -27.97
CA VAL A 191 9.42 -29.40 -29.26
C VAL A 191 9.75 -28.29 -30.27
N ASN A 192 9.56 -28.55 -31.57
CA ASN A 192 9.84 -27.56 -32.61
C ASN A 192 8.96 -26.30 -32.47
N SER A 193 9.40 -25.19 -33.07
CA SER A 193 8.63 -23.94 -33.16
C SER A 193 7.20 -24.19 -33.67
N GLY A 194 6.20 -23.62 -32.99
CA GLY A 194 4.80 -23.78 -33.36
C GLY A 194 4.16 -25.10 -32.93
N GLN A 195 4.78 -25.87 -32.03
CA GLN A 195 4.29 -27.17 -31.55
C GLN A 195 4.03 -27.17 -30.04
N ASN A 196 3.12 -28.03 -29.61
CA ASN A 196 2.64 -28.09 -28.24
C ASN A 196 3.26 -29.25 -27.45
N LEU A 197 3.38 -29.06 -26.14
CA LEU A 197 3.94 -30.03 -25.19
C LEU A 197 2.97 -30.22 -24.01
N SER A 198 2.40 -31.42 -23.88
CA SER A 198 1.40 -31.72 -22.86
C SER A 198 1.82 -32.87 -21.92
N LEU A 199 1.75 -32.63 -20.61
CA LEU A 199 1.99 -33.62 -19.55
C LEU A 199 0.74 -33.75 -18.69
N LEU A 200 0.00 -34.86 -18.83
CA LEU A 200 -1.33 -35.06 -18.22
C LEU A 200 -1.32 -36.29 -17.30
N GLY A 201 -1.01 -36.10 -16.01
CA GLY A 201 -0.82 -37.16 -15.02
C GLY A 201 -1.88 -37.20 -13.91
N GLY A 202 -1.76 -38.12 -12.95
CA GLY A 202 -2.44 -38.01 -11.65
C GLY A 202 -1.73 -37.07 -10.68
N THR A 203 -0.41 -36.94 -10.86
CA THR A 203 0.50 -35.98 -10.22
C THR A 203 1.61 -35.68 -11.23
N VAL A 204 2.10 -34.45 -11.33
CA VAL A 204 3.16 -34.11 -12.31
C VAL A 204 4.29 -33.30 -11.67
N VAL A 205 5.51 -33.84 -11.68
CA VAL A 205 6.71 -33.18 -11.14
C VAL A 205 7.73 -32.96 -12.25
N SER A 206 7.81 -31.75 -12.80
CA SER A 206 8.81 -31.35 -13.79
C SER A 206 9.88 -30.44 -13.19
N ASN A 207 10.92 -31.07 -12.63
CA ASN A 207 12.15 -30.37 -12.23
C ASN A 207 13.18 -30.28 -13.38
N GLY A 208 12.89 -30.92 -14.52
CA GLY A 208 13.56 -30.66 -15.80
C GLY A 208 13.00 -29.42 -16.51
N GLN A 209 13.52 -29.16 -17.72
CA GLN A 209 13.01 -28.08 -18.57
C GLN A 209 11.88 -28.58 -19.48
N LEU A 210 10.86 -27.74 -19.66
CA LEU A 210 9.84 -27.81 -20.70
C LEU A 210 10.03 -26.61 -21.65
N GLU A 211 10.03 -26.84 -22.96
CA GLU A 211 10.34 -25.83 -23.98
C GLU A 211 9.43 -26.02 -25.22
N ALA A 212 8.68 -24.98 -25.60
CA ALA A 212 7.76 -24.99 -26.74
C ALA A 212 7.66 -23.59 -27.38
N SER A 213 8.73 -23.17 -28.06
CA SER A 213 8.81 -21.87 -28.72
C SER A 213 7.66 -21.68 -29.72
N GLU A 214 7.02 -20.51 -29.74
CA GLU A 214 5.85 -20.22 -30.60
C GLU A 214 4.68 -21.23 -30.42
N GLY A 215 4.62 -21.95 -29.29
CA GLY A 215 3.62 -22.98 -28.99
C GLY A 215 3.20 -23.02 -27.52
N GLN A 216 2.40 -24.02 -27.14
CA GLN A 216 1.78 -24.11 -25.81
C GLN A 216 2.34 -25.26 -24.95
N ILE A 217 2.61 -24.96 -23.68
CA ILE A 217 2.90 -25.96 -22.63
C ILE A 217 1.67 -26.15 -21.75
N THR A 218 1.20 -27.39 -21.62
CA THR A 218 0.08 -27.76 -20.73
C THR A 218 0.54 -28.83 -19.75
N VAL A 219 0.67 -28.47 -18.47
CA VAL A 219 0.99 -29.41 -17.39
C VAL A 219 -0.22 -29.51 -16.47
N ALA A 220 -0.82 -30.68 -16.38
CA ALA A 220 -1.98 -30.88 -15.52
C ALA A 220 -1.90 -32.20 -14.74
N SER A 221 -2.22 -32.13 -13.45
CA SER A 221 -2.65 -33.28 -12.68
C SER A 221 -4.17 -33.41 -12.74
N VAL A 222 -4.66 -34.65 -12.68
CA VAL A 222 -6.08 -34.97 -12.89
C VAL A 222 -6.53 -35.96 -11.83
N GLU A 223 -7.61 -35.65 -11.12
CA GLU A 223 -8.20 -36.57 -10.15
C GLU A 223 -8.66 -37.89 -10.79
N GLY A 224 -8.70 -38.95 -9.99
CA GLY A 224 -9.27 -40.22 -10.40
C GLY A 224 -10.77 -40.14 -10.73
N ASN A 225 -11.21 -40.99 -11.66
CA ASN A 225 -12.56 -41.11 -12.20
C ASN A 225 -13.06 -39.88 -12.98
N LYS A 226 -12.15 -39.08 -13.56
CA LYS A 226 -12.49 -37.87 -14.34
C LYS A 226 -12.29 -38.02 -15.86
N LEU A 227 -12.98 -37.16 -16.60
CA LEU A 227 -12.80 -36.91 -18.03
C LEU A 227 -12.23 -35.50 -18.24
N VAL A 228 -11.18 -35.41 -19.06
CA VAL A 228 -10.55 -34.14 -19.45
C VAL A 228 -10.69 -33.96 -20.96
N ARG A 229 -11.25 -32.80 -21.38
CA ARG A 229 -11.41 -32.44 -22.79
C ARG A 229 -10.51 -31.26 -23.16
N LEU A 230 -9.82 -31.38 -24.29
CA LEU A 230 -9.21 -30.25 -24.99
C LEU A 230 -10.23 -29.69 -26.00
N SER A 231 -10.53 -28.38 -25.95
CA SER A 231 -11.50 -27.77 -26.88
C SER A 231 -10.90 -27.25 -28.18
N GLN A 232 -9.59 -27.03 -28.15
CA GLN A 232 -8.69 -26.65 -29.24
C GLN A 232 -7.29 -27.13 -28.81
N GLU A 233 -6.29 -27.03 -29.68
CA GLU A 233 -4.97 -27.64 -29.47
C GLU A 233 -4.27 -27.05 -28.23
N GLY A 234 -4.30 -27.79 -27.11
CA GLY A 234 -3.64 -27.48 -25.83
C GLY A 234 -4.55 -26.95 -24.71
N LEU A 235 -5.66 -26.26 -25.05
CA LEU A 235 -6.54 -25.60 -24.07
C LEU A 235 -7.53 -26.56 -23.40
N LEU A 236 -7.43 -26.68 -22.08
CA LEU A 236 -8.37 -27.39 -21.19
C LEU A 236 -9.64 -26.55 -21.00
N LEU A 237 -10.83 -27.07 -21.38
CA LEU A 237 -12.07 -26.29 -21.32
C LEU A 237 -13.07 -26.71 -20.23
N ASN A 238 -13.05 -27.97 -19.77
CA ASN A 238 -13.89 -28.42 -18.66
C ASN A 238 -13.41 -29.75 -18.06
N LEU A 239 -13.59 -29.88 -16.74
CA LEU A 239 -13.51 -31.15 -16.01
C LEU A 239 -14.91 -31.76 -15.95
N GLU A 240 -15.17 -32.77 -16.78
CA GLU A 240 -16.52 -33.35 -16.92
C GLU A 240 -16.70 -34.57 -15.99
N ILE A 241 -17.86 -34.64 -15.32
CA ILE A 241 -18.23 -35.74 -14.42
C ILE A 241 -19.37 -36.55 -15.04
N GLU A 242 -19.01 -37.73 -15.57
CA GLU A 242 -19.64 -39.04 -15.36
C GLU A 242 -18.97 -40.02 -16.36
N PRO A 243 -18.18 -41.02 -15.91
CA PRO A 243 -17.47 -41.91 -16.82
C PRO A 243 -18.47 -42.77 -17.62
N THR A 244 -18.37 -42.76 -18.95
CA THR A 244 -19.28 -43.49 -19.85
C THR A 244 -19.08 -45.01 -19.75
N THR A 245 -19.72 -45.63 -18.76
CA THR A 245 -19.89 -47.08 -18.55
C THR A 245 -18.63 -47.90 -18.83
N SER A 246 -17.83 -48.12 -17.80
CA SER A 246 -16.61 -48.93 -17.85
C SER A 246 -16.81 -50.28 -18.56
N GLN A 247 -16.04 -50.49 -19.63
CA GLN A 247 -15.66 -51.84 -20.04
C GLN A 247 -15.03 -52.52 -18.82
N ASN A 248 -15.46 -53.75 -18.52
CA ASN A 248 -15.15 -54.42 -17.26
C ASN A 248 -13.75 -55.06 -17.26
N THR A 249 -12.73 -54.25 -17.56
CA THR A 249 -11.31 -54.60 -17.56
C THR A 249 -10.71 -54.29 -16.20
N SER A 250 -9.94 -55.25 -15.65
CA SER A 250 -9.18 -55.03 -14.42
C SER A 250 -7.98 -54.14 -14.73
N VAL A 251 -8.14 -52.83 -14.54
CA VAL A 251 -7.04 -51.86 -14.59
C VAL A 251 -6.10 -52.14 -13.41
N PRO A 252 -4.78 -52.33 -13.64
CA PRO A 252 -3.80 -52.38 -12.57
C PRO A 252 -3.72 -51.02 -11.86
N ASN A 253 -3.67 -51.01 -10.52
CA ASN A 253 -3.33 -49.79 -9.79
C ASN A 253 -1.88 -49.39 -10.14
N PRO A 254 -1.61 -48.09 -10.36
CA PRO A 254 -0.25 -47.57 -10.44
C PRO A 254 0.53 -47.77 -9.13
N LEU A 255 1.85 -47.61 -9.17
CA LEU A 255 2.66 -47.48 -7.96
C LEU A 255 2.43 -46.11 -7.31
N THR A 256 2.45 -46.06 -5.98
CA THR A 256 2.41 -44.79 -5.24
C THR A 256 3.71 -44.00 -5.44
N LEU A 257 3.69 -42.68 -5.21
CA LEU A 257 4.88 -41.83 -5.40
C LEU A 257 6.08 -42.26 -4.51
N PRO A 258 5.92 -42.69 -3.24
CA PRO A 258 7.01 -43.30 -2.47
C PRO A 258 7.53 -44.61 -3.05
N GLU A 259 6.66 -45.47 -3.59
CA GLU A 259 7.06 -46.74 -4.23
C GLU A 259 7.79 -46.50 -5.56
N LEU A 260 7.39 -45.49 -6.33
CA LEU A 260 8.09 -45.06 -7.54
C LEU A 260 9.53 -44.60 -7.23
N LEU A 261 9.72 -43.87 -6.12
CA LEU A 261 11.03 -43.38 -5.68
C LEU A 261 11.89 -44.42 -4.94
N THR A 262 11.31 -45.49 -4.40
CA THR A 262 12.04 -46.52 -3.64
C THR A 262 12.14 -47.88 -4.34
N GLY A 263 11.34 -48.11 -5.38
CA GLY A 263 11.14 -49.40 -6.07
C GLY A 263 12.30 -49.95 -6.91
N GLY A 264 13.53 -49.45 -6.72
CA GLY A 264 14.75 -50.08 -7.25
C GLY A 264 15.42 -49.42 -8.46
N ASN A 265 14.79 -48.45 -9.12
CA ASN A 265 15.38 -47.68 -10.24
C ASN A 265 15.58 -46.18 -9.91
N ALA A 266 15.69 -45.86 -8.62
CA ALA A 266 15.60 -44.51 -8.03
C ALA A 266 16.61 -43.45 -8.51
N GLU A 267 17.67 -43.83 -9.23
CA GLU A 267 18.74 -42.90 -9.68
C GLU A 267 18.28 -41.84 -10.71
N HIS A 268 17.01 -41.87 -11.13
CA HIS A 268 16.47 -41.06 -12.22
C HIS A 268 15.65 -39.83 -11.78
N ALA A 269 15.31 -39.70 -10.49
CA ALA A 269 14.41 -38.66 -9.97
C ALA A 269 15.08 -37.82 -8.87
N SER A 270 16.29 -37.28 -9.13
CA SER A 270 17.13 -36.62 -8.12
C SER A 270 16.53 -35.38 -7.45
N SER A 271 15.46 -34.82 -8.02
CA SER A 271 14.69 -33.70 -7.44
C SER A 271 13.70 -34.10 -6.34
N LEU A 272 13.45 -35.40 -6.13
CA LEU A 272 12.56 -35.91 -5.09
C LEU A 272 13.29 -36.89 -4.18
N GLN A 273 12.89 -36.92 -2.91
CA GLN A 273 13.36 -37.88 -1.92
C GLN A 273 12.20 -38.33 -1.02
N VAL A 274 12.28 -39.55 -0.49
CA VAL A 274 11.36 -40.00 0.57
C VAL A 274 12.02 -39.70 1.91
N ASN A 275 11.32 -38.96 2.77
CA ASN A 275 11.85 -38.51 4.06
C ASN A 275 11.75 -39.61 5.15
N ALA A 276 12.18 -39.29 6.38
CA ALA A 276 12.19 -40.24 7.49
C ALA A 276 10.79 -40.69 7.99
N ASN A 277 9.72 -39.97 7.61
CA ASN A 277 8.33 -40.32 7.92
C ASN A 277 7.71 -41.22 6.83
N GLY A 278 8.30 -41.28 5.64
CA GLY A 278 7.74 -41.93 4.46
C GLY A 278 7.06 -40.98 3.46
N GLU A 279 7.07 -39.67 3.74
CA GLU A 279 6.49 -38.64 2.86
C GLU A 279 7.45 -38.34 1.70
N VAL A 280 6.91 -38.06 0.50
CA VAL A 280 7.71 -37.56 -0.62
C VAL A 280 7.92 -36.07 -0.43
N VAL A 281 9.17 -35.61 -0.55
CA VAL A 281 9.52 -34.19 -0.49
C VAL A 281 10.46 -33.80 -1.63
N ILE A 282 10.39 -32.53 -2.04
CA ILE A 282 11.35 -31.92 -2.97
C ILE A 282 12.73 -31.85 -2.32
N THR A 283 13.76 -32.31 -3.03
CA THR A 283 15.15 -32.30 -2.59
C THR A 283 15.63 -30.86 -2.39
N GLY A 284 16.13 -30.54 -1.20
CA GLY A 284 16.63 -29.20 -0.85
C GLY A 284 15.64 -28.37 -0.05
N SER A 285 14.41 -28.17 -0.53
CA SER A 285 13.39 -27.37 0.17
C SER A 285 12.65 -28.16 1.26
N GLY A 286 12.47 -29.47 1.10
CA GLY A 286 11.73 -30.31 2.05
C GLY A 286 10.21 -30.16 1.99
N VAL A 287 9.68 -29.40 1.02
CA VAL A 287 8.24 -29.27 0.75
C VAL A 287 7.70 -30.62 0.28
N THR A 288 6.57 -31.05 0.83
CA THR A 288 5.89 -32.32 0.48
C THR A 288 5.30 -32.30 -0.93
N VAL A 289 5.16 -33.48 -1.53
CA VAL A 289 4.41 -33.67 -2.79
C VAL A 289 3.38 -34.77 -2.57
N GLU A 290 2.10 -34.41 -2.66
CA GLU A 290 0.95 -35.29 -2.50
C GLU A 290 0.33 -35.70 -3.86
N ASN A 291 -0.69 -36.57 -3.82
CA ASN A 291 -1.36 -37.00 -5.04
C ASN A 291 -2.37 -35.94 -5.52
N GLY A 292 -2.14 -35.42 -6.71
CA GLY A 292 -2.89 -34.31 -7.29
C GLY A 292 -2.05 -33.05 -7.48
N ASP A 293 -0.80 -33.04 -7.04
CA ASP A 293 0.06 -31.86 -7.16
C ASP A 293 0.62 -31.66 -8.57
N VAL A 294 0.96 -30.41 -8.87
CA VAL A 294 1.89 -30.04 -9.94
C VAL A 294 3.09 -29.32 -9.35
N VAL A 295 4.28 -29.76 -9.76
CA VAL A 295 5.56 -29.08 -9.49
C VAL A 295 6.21 -28.76 -10.84
N ALA A 296 6.62 -27.52 -11.06
CA ALA A 296 7.28 -27.09 -12.30
C ALA A 296 8.45 -26.13 -12.00
N ASN A 297 9.67 -26.48 -12.44
CA ASN A 297 10.85 -25.64 -12.23
C ASN A 297 11.22 -24.78 -13.45
N ARG A 298 11.17 -25.27 -14.70
CA ARG A 298 11.49 -24.41 -15.87
C ARG A 298 10.58 -24.60 -17.07
N VAL A 299 9.99 -23.51 -17.55
CA VAL A 299 8.99 -23.43 -18.62
C VAL A 299 9.30 -22.25 -19.53
N ASP A 300 9.40 -22.50 -20.83
CA ASP A 300 9.66 -21.49 -21.89
C ASP A 300 8.75 -21.78 -23.10
N SER A 301 7.81 -20.88 -23.42
CA SER A 301 6.82 -21.08 -24.49
C SER A 301 6.15 -19.79 -25.00
N GLU A 302 5.22 -19.90 -25.96
CA GLU A 302 4.31 -18.78 -26.26
C GLU A 302 3.24 -18.63 -25.18
N THR A 303 2.59 -19.73 -24.79
CA THR A 303 1.63 -19.76 -23.67
C THR A 303 1.89 -20.96 -22.76
N ALA A 304 1.54 -20.86 -21.48
CA ALA A 304 1.64 -21.98 -20.56
C ALA A 304 0.46 -22.05 -19.59
N LEU A 305 -0.03 -23.27 -19.37
CA LEU A 305 -1.05 -23.61 -18.38
C LEU A 305 -0.50 -24.69 -17.45
N LEU A 306 -0.29 -24.32 -16.18
CA LEU A 306 0.03 -25.24 -15.09
C LEU A 306 -1.24 -25.37 -14.23
N SER A 307 -1.78 -26.58 -14.08
CA SER A 307 -3.07 -26.81 -13.42
C SER A 307 -3.03 -28.00 -12.46
N ALA A 308 -3.10 -27.71 -11.15
CA ALA A 308 -3.08 -28.72 -10.10
C ALA A 308 -4.48 -29.10 -9.63
N ALA A 309 -4.75 -30.40 -9.57
CA ALA A 309 -5.90 -31.00 -8.89
C ALA A 309 -5.83 -30.93 -7.35
N ASN A 310 -4.64 -30.66 -6.79
CA ASN A 310 -4.41 -30.29 -5.40
C ASN A 310 -3.57 -28.99 -5.36
N ASP A 311 -2.27 -29.06 -5.01
CA ASP A 311 -1.39 -27.90 -4.89
C ASP A 311 -0.48 -27.68 -6.12
N LEU A 312 -0.26 -26.41 -6.48
CA LEU A 312 0.73 -25.99 -7.48
C LEU A 312 1.96 -25.42 -6.77
N THR A 313 3.02 -26.22 -6.68
CA THR A 313 4.25 -25.89 -5.96
C THR A 313 5.37 -25.42 -6.90
N LEU A 314 5.85 -24.21 -6.68
CA LEU A 314 6.80 -23.49 -7.55
C LEU A 314 8.01 -23.01 -6.73
N ILE A 315 9.02 -23.86 -6.62
CA ILE A 315 10.26 -23.61 -5.86
C ILE A 315 11.39 -23.26 -6.81
N GLU A 316 11.97 -22.07 -6.64
CA GLU A 316 13.06 -21.52 -7.47
C GLU A 316 12.74 -21.57 -8.97
N SER A 317 11.44 -21.49 -9.31
CA SER A 317 10.93 -21.72 -10.66
C SER A 317 11.20 -20.55 -11.60
N GLN A 318 11.38 -20.88 -12.88
CA GLN A 318 11.72 -19.98 -13.97
C GLN A 318 10.69 -20.18 -15.09
N LEU A 319 9.63 -19.37 -15.08
CA LEU A 319 8.47 -19.48 -15.94
C LEU A 319 8.39 -18.25 -16.85
N THR A 320 8.57 -18.44 -18.16
CA THR A 320 8.55 -17.36 -19.16
C THR A 320 7.62 -17.73 -20.31
N THR A 321 6.70 -16.83 -20.63
CA THR A 321 5.81 -16.95 -21.80
C THR A 321 5.84 -15.67 -22.62
N THR A 322 5.85 -15.77 -23.95
CA THR A 322 5.73 -14.57 -24.80
C THR A 322 4.31 -14.00 -24.85
N ARG A 323 3.32 -14.76 -24.39
CA ARG A 323 1.93 -14.36 -24.10
C ARG A 323 1.53 -14.81 -22.69
N ASP A 324 0.37 -15.45 -22.55
CA ASP A 324 -0.27 -15.77 -21.26
C ASP A 324 0.43 -16.88 -20.47
N LEU A 325 0.51 -16.67 -19.15
CA LEU A 325 0.90 -17.66 -18.14
C LEU A 325 -0.25 -17.86 -17.15
N GLN A 326 -0.78 -19.08 -17.07
CA GLN A 326 -1.87 -19.46 -16.19
C GLN A 326 -1.39 -20.49 -15.15
N LEU A 327 -1.52 -20.15 -13.87
CA LEU A 327 -1.06 -20.92 -12.71
C LEU A 327 -2.25 -21.24 -11.82
N LEU A 328 -2.83 -22.44 -11.96
CA LEU A 328 -4.09 -22.85 -11.33
C LEU A 328 -3.88 -23.98 -10.31
N ALA A 329 -4.58 -23.93 -9.18
CA ALA A 329 -4.62 -24.99 -8.17
C ALA A 329 -6.02 -25.12 -7.52
N GLN A 330 -6.45 -26.35 -7.24
CA GLN A 330 -7.72 -26.60 -6.56
C GLN A 330 -7.64 -26.43 -5.03
N ASP A 331 -6.46 -26.53 -4.42
CA ASP A 331 -6.21 -26.05 -3.04
C ASP A 331 -5.37 -24.76 -3.07
N LYS A 332 -4.04 -24.81 -3.18
CA LYS A 332 -3.17 -23.62 -3.15
C LYS A 332 -2.13 -23.53 -4.25
N VAL A 333 -1.72 -22.30 -4.55
CA VAL A 333 -0.46 -22.01 -5.26
C VAL A 333 0.60 -21.63 -4.22
N PHE A 334 1.73 -22.33 -4.21
CA PHE A 334 2.82 -22.15 -3.25
C PHE A 334 4.11 -21.77 -3.98
N VAL A 335 4.64 -20.56 -3.73
CA VAL A 335 5.78 -19.99 -4.46
C VAL A 335 6.91 -19.62 -3.51
N ARG A 336 8.14 -20.04 -3.83
CA ARG A 336 9.35 -19.73 -3.04
C ARG A 336 10.55 -19.40 -3.94
N ASP A 337 11.31 -18.36 -3.55
CA ASP A 337 12.66 -18.11 -4.06
C ASP A 337 13.73 -18.48 -3.02
N SER A 338 15.01 -18.24 -3.34
CA SER A 338 16.09 -18.29 -2.36
C SER A 338 17.20 -17.29 -2.66
N VAL A 339 18.05 -17.02 -1.66
CA VAL A 339 19.27 -16.18 -1.80
C VAL A 339 20.24 -16.69 -2.89
N ALA A 340 20.07 -17.92 -3.38
CA ALA A 340 20.87 -18.48 -4.48
C ALA A 340 20.17 -18.41 -5.85
N ASN A 341 18.84 -18.56 -5.91
CA ASN A 341 18.05 -18.65 -7.14
C ASN A 341 16.73 -17.85 -7.01
N PRO A 342 16.44 -16.89 -7.91
CA PRO A 342 15.16 -16.19 -7.91
C PRO A 342 14.01 -17.11 -8.31
N PHE A 343 12.79 -16.72 -7.93
CA PHE A 343 11.58 -17.14 -8.63
C PHE A 343 11.29 -16.14 -9.77
N VAL A 344 10.83 -16.62 -10.92
CA VAL A 344 10.45 -15.78 -12.06
C VAL A 344 9.14 -16.29 -12.66
N ALA A 345 8.16 -15.40 -12.76
CA ALA A 345 6.97 -15.52 -13.59
C ALA A 345 6.87 -14.28 -14.49
N GLN A 346 7.15 -14.46 -15.78
CA GLN A 346 7.14 -13.40 -16.79
C GLN A 346 6.18 -13.78 -17.92
N ALA A 347 5.07 -13.06 -18.02
CA ALA A 347 4.10 -13.19 -19.11
C ALA A 347 4.19 -11.97 -20.04
N GLY A 348 4.37 -12.19 -21.34
CA GLY A 348 4.36 -11.10 -22.33
C GLY A 348 2.97 -10.53 -22.60
N ASP A 349 1.92 -11.30 -22.35
CA ASP A 349 0.52 -10.84 -22.33
C ASP A 349 0.00 -10.92 -20.88
N SER A 350 -0.92 -11.82 -20.52
CA SER A 350 -1.53 -11.83 -19.17
C SER A 350 -0.92 -12.87 -18.19
N LEU A 351 -0.76 -12.51 -16.92
CA LEU A 351 -0.33 -13.40 -15.82
C LEU A 351 -1.49 -13.65 -14.86
N TYR A 352 -2.00 -14.88 -14.82
CA TYR A 352 -3.16 -15.27 -14.01
C TYR A 352 -2.78 -16.38 -13.01
N ILE A 353 -2.94 -16.10 -11.71
CA ILE A 353 -2.63 -17.03 -10.62
C ILE A 353 -3.90 -17.26 -9.79
N GLN A 354 -4.31 -18.52 -9.66
CA GLN A 354 -5.48 -18.92 -8.87
C GLN A 354 -5.17 -20.15 -8.00
N GLY A 355 -5.38 -20.02 -6.70
CA GLY A 355 -5.46 -21.16 -5.78
C GLY A 355 -6.72 -21.04 -4.95
N ASN A 356 -7.69 -21.94 -5.13
CA ASN A 356 -9.04 -21.74 -4.60
C ASN A 356 -9.08 -21.44 -3.10
N ASN A 357 -8.29 -22.17 -2.31
CA ASN A 357 -8.23 -22.08 -0.85
C ASN A 357 -7.02 -21.29 -0.32
N GLY A 358 -6.15 -20.80 -1.20
CA GLY A 358 -5.11 -19.83 -0.85
C GLY A 358 -4.05 -19.62 -1.94
N ILE A 359 -3.33 -18.51 -1.83
CA ILE A 359 -2.07 -18.26 -2.54
C ILE A 359 -1.02 -17.93 -1.48
N ASP A 360 0.11 -18.62 -1.51
CA ASP A 360 1.21 -18.49 -0.55
C ASP A 360 2.50 -18.17 -1.32
N ILE A 361 2.76 -16.89 -1.56
CA ILE A 361 4.00 -16.40 -2.15
C ILE A 361 4.91 -15.91 -1.03
N LEU A 362 6.15 -16.42 -1.00
CA LEU A 362 7.25 -15.87 -0.20
C LEU A 362 8.52 -15.85 -1.05
N ALA A 363 8.74 -14.71 -1.70
CA ALA A 363 9.64 -14.59 -2.83
C ALA A 363 10.38 -13.21 -2.83
N LEU A 364 10.93 -12.84 -1.67
CA LEU A 364 11.72 -11.63 -1.45
C LEU A 364 13.18 -11.93 -1.02
N ASN A 365 13.64 -13.17 -1.14
CA ASN A 365 15.01 -13.54 -0.76
C ASN A 365 16.04 -13.24 -1.87
N HIS A 366 15.58 -12.92 -3.09
CA HIS A 366 16.45 -12.62 -4.23
C HIS A 366 16.07 -11.31 -4.97
N PRO A 367 17.00 -10.36 -5.17
CA PRO A 367 16.72 -9.05 -5.81
C PRO A 367 16.50 -9.10 -7.33
N GLN A 368 16.37 -10.32 -7.89
CA GLN A 368 15.97 -10.55 -9.29
C GLN A 368 14.70 -11.40 -9.38
N THR A 369 14.00 -11.65 -8.27
CA THR A 369 12.68 -12.27 -8.31
C THR A 369 11.72 -11.33 -9.03
N ALA A 370 10.87 -11.90 -9.90
CA ALA A 370 10.08 -11.13 -10.83
C ALA A 370 8.69 -11.77 -11.04
N PHE A 371 7.65 -11.10 -10.57
CA PHE A 371 6.27 -11.31 -11.02
C PHE A 371 5.93 -10.17 -11.99
N GLN A 372 6.00 -10.43 -13.30
CA GLN A 372 5.81 -9.39 -14.31
C GLN A 372 4.82 -9.84 -15.38
N SER A 373 3.86 -8.96 -15.67
CA SER A 373 2.90 -9.10 -16.76
C SER A 373 3.09 -7.96 -17.77
N GLY A 374 3.06 -8.26 -19.06
CA GLY A 374 3.06 -7.26 -20.13
C GLY A 374 1.69 -6.63 -20.35
N GLY A 375 0.63 -7.34 -19.96
CA GLY A 375 -0.74 -6.87 -19.84
C GLY A 375 -1.23 -7.07 -18.41
N GLU A 376 -2.38 -7.72 -18.24
CA GLU A 376 -3.08 -7.84 -16.96
C GLU A 376 -2.38 -8.82 -15.98
N LEU A 377 -2.36 -8.51 -14.68
CA LEU A 377 -1.90 -9.42 -13.63
C LEU A 377 -3.03 -9.67 -12.62
N SER A 378 -3.35 -10.92 -12.33
CA SER A 378 -4.41 -11.29 -11.37
C SER A 378 -3.98 -12.38 -10.40
N LEU A 379 -4.29 -12.17 -9.11
CA LEU A 379 -4.22 -13.17 -8.02
C LEU A 379 -5.64 -13.47 -7.54
N VAL A 380 -6.06 -14.74 -7.54
CA VAL A 380 -7.46 -15.12 -7.29
C VAL A 380 -7.60 -16.25 -6.27
N SER A 381 -8.34 -16.01 -5.19
CA SER A 381 -8.59 -17.00 -4.12
C SER A 381 -9.82 -16.68 -3.26
N ASP A 382 -10.59 -17.69 -2.88
CA ASP A 382 -11.59 -17.56 -1.79
C ASP A 382 -10.93 -17.68 -0.40
N GLY A 383 -9.65 -18.09 -0.35
CA GLY A 383 -8.83 -18.15 0.86
C GLY A 383 -8.00 -16.89 1.12
N ASN A 384 -6.88 -17.06 1.80
CA ASN A 384 -5.90 -15.98 2.04
C ASN A 384 -4.90 -15.90 0.87
N ILE A 385 -4.57 -14.68 0.45
CA ILE A 385 -3.50 -14.41 -0.52
C ILE A 385 -2.35 -13.75 0.24
N SER A 386 -1.27 -14.50 0.51
CA SER A 386 0.03 -13.96 0.95
C SER A 386 0.80 -13.55 -0.29
N GLY A 387 1.17 -12.27 -0.39
CA GLY A 387 1.82 -11.69 -1.56
C GLY A 387 3.20 -11.13 -1.26
N ASP A 388 4.03 -11.86 -0.51
CA ASP A 388 5.37 -11.43 -0.11
C ASP A 388 6.34 -11.46 -1.31
N ALA A 389 6.17 -10.51 -2.23
CA ALA A 389 6.90 -10.32 -3.48
C ALA A 389 6.67 -8.91 -4.06
N HIS A 390 7.51 -8.51 -5.03
CA HIS A 390 7.25 -7.33 -5.86
C HIS A 390 6.53 -7.72 -7.15
N PHE A 391 5.51 -6.94 -7.51
CA PHE A 391 4.66 -7.18 -8.68
C PHE A 391 4.73 -5.99 -9.65
N ALA A 392 4.93 -6.28 -10.94
CA ALA A 392 4.85 -5.27 -11.99
C ALA A 392 3.84 -5.68 -13.08
N SER A 393 2.94 -4.77 -13.45
CA SER A 393 1.89 -5.03 -14.44
C SER A 393 1.90 -3.97 -15.54
N GLY A 394 1.83 -4.40 -16.80
CA GLY A 394 1.72 -3.52 -17.96
C GLY A 394 0.28 -3.08 -18.27
N GLY A 395 -0.70 -3.79 -17.72
CA GLY A 395 -2.10 -3.39 -17.63
C GLY A 395 -2.54 -3.32 -16.17
N ASN A 396 -3.80 -3.68 -15.88
CA ASN A 396 -4.32 -3.60 -14.52
C ASN A 396 -3.71 -4.68 -13.59
N PHE A 397 -3.83 -4.47 -12.27
CA PHE A 397 -3.46 -5.45 -11.24
C PHE A 397 -4.65 -5.72 -10.31
N SER A 398 -5.03 -6.99 -10.16
CA SER A 398 -6.23 -7.38 -9.41
C SER A 398 -5.98 -8.50 -8.39
N ILE A 399 -6.42 -8.30 -7.15
CA ILE A 399 -6.50 -9.32 -6.10
C ILE A 399 -7.98 -9.59 -5.81
N LEU A 400 -8.46 -10.76 -6.23
CA LEU A 400 -9.88 -11.11 -6.28
C LEU A 400 -10.18 -12.44 -5.58
N ASN A 401 -11.45 -12.72 -5.38
CA ASN A 401 -11.97 -14.03 -5.03
C ASN A 401 -12.57 -14.76 -6.26
N LEU A 402 -12.99 -16.02 -6.11
CA LEU A 402 -13.51 -16.83 -7.23
C LEU A 402 -14.86 -16.32 -7.77
N SER A 403 -15.51 -15.38 -7.09
CA SER A 403 -16.70 -14.67 -7.59
C SER A 403 -16.37 -13.40 -8.38
N GLY A 404 -15.09 -12.99 -8.46
CA GLY A 404 -14.63 -11.76 -9.12
C GLY A 404 -14.74 -10.50 -8.26
N GLU A 405 -15.09 -10.64 -6.98
CA GLU A 405 -15.10 -9.53 -6.01
C GLU A 405 -13.72 -9.38 -5.34
N PRO A 406 -13.36 -8.22 -4.76
CA PRO A 406 -12.04 -8.00 -4.15
C PRO A 406 -11.67 -9.00 -3.04
N GLY A 407 -10.49 -9.63 -3.16
CA GLY A 407 -10.01 -10.71 -2.29
C GLY A 407 -9.20 -10.25 -1.07
N ASN A 408 -9.11 -11.09 -0.03
CA ASN A 408 -8.37 -10.77 1.20
C ASN A 408 -6.84 -10.88 0.97
N PHE A 409 -6.13 -9.78 1.18
CA PHE A 409 -4.71 -9.66 0.90
C PHE A 409 -3.90 -9.55 2.21
N PHE A 410 -2.82 -10.33 2.31
CA PHE A 410 -1.93 -10.37 3.45
C PHE A 410 -0.46 -10.33 3.00
N SER A 411 0.42 -9.84 3.88
CA SER A 411 1.87 -9.87 3.66
C SER A 411 2.62 -9.83 4.99
N LEU A 412 3.62 -10.67 5.18
CA LEU A 412 4.58 -10.62 6.30
C LEU A 412 5.81 -9.76 5.99
N PHE A 413 5.99 -9.38 4.72
CA PHE A 413 7.02 -8.48 4.16
C PHE A 413 6.38 -7.53 3.12
N ASP A 414 6.97 -6.37 2.81
CA ASP A 414 6.35 -5.32 1.96
C ASP A 414 6.06 -5.78 0.52
N PRO A 415 4.80 -5.73 0.05
CA PRO A 415 4.48 -5.94 -1.34
C PRO A 415 4.54 -4.62 -2.12
N ILE A 416 5.64 -4.40 -2.86
CA ILE A 416 5.74 -3.29 -3.82
C ILE A 416 4.98 -3.65 -5.10
N ILE A 417 3.95 -2.85 -5.44
CA ILE A 417 3.06 -3.06 -6.59
C ILE A 417 3.17 -1.87 -7.56
N SER A 418 3.59 -2.13 -8.80
CA SER A 418 3.85 -1.10 -9.82
C SER A 418 3.13 -1.37 -11.15
N VAL A 419 2.16 -0.51 -11.52
CA VAL A 419 1.08 -0.88 -12.44
C VAL A 419 0.78 0.19 -13.50
N ASP A 420 0.87 -0.15 -14.80
CA ASP A 420 0.48 0.73 -15.92
C ASP A 420 -1.02 0.58 -16.28
N GLY A 421 -1.85 0.73 -15.25
CA GLY A 421 -3.30 0.51 -15.29
C GLY A 421 -3.93 0.82 -13.93
N ASP A 422 -5.15 0.33 -13.73
CA ASP A 422 -5.85 0.41 -12.44
C ASP A 422 -5.42 -0.73 -11.49
N VAL A 423 -5.56 -0.50 -10.18
CA VAL A 423 -5.27 -1.46 -9.11
C VAL A 423 -6.52 -1.76 -8.31
N THR A 424 -6.85 -3.03 -8.08
CA THR A 424 -7.99 -3.47 -7.27
C THR A 424 -7.58 -4.55 -6.26
N PHE A 425 -7.88 -4.35 -4.97
CA PHE A 425 -7.68 -5.35 -3.91
C PHE A 425 -8.77 -5.25 -2.83
N GLY A 426 -8.97 -6.31 -2.04
CA GLY A 426 -9.88 -6.30 -0.90
C GLY A 426 -9.23 -5.74 0.37
N PRO A 427 -9.62 -6.19 1.57
CA PRO A 427 -8.93 -5.80 2.80
C PRO A 427 -7.45 -6.24 2.78
N TYR A 428 -6.56 -5.35 3.25
CA TYR A 428 -5.14 -5.64 3.44
C TYR A 428 -4.78 -5.73 4.94
N THR A 429 -3.93 -6.69 5.29
CA THR A 429 -3.23 -6.70 6.60
C THR A 429 -1.82 -7.27 6.46
N GLY A 430 -0.80 -6.44 6.71
CA GLY A 430 0.59 -6.86 6.58
C GLY A 430 1.61 -5.89 7.18
N VAL A 431 2.89 -6.01 6.82
CA VAL A 431 3.93 -5.01 7.14
C VAL A 431 4.20 -4.15 5.90
N ALA A 432 4.31 -2.83 6.10
CA ALA A 432 4.27 -1.80 5.05
C ALA A 432 3.14 -2.01 3.99
N LEU A 433 3.07 -1.10 3.01
CA LEU A 433 2.42 -1.31 1.70
C LEU A 433 2.80 -0.16 0.76
N LYS A 434 3.45 -0.46 -0.38
CA LYS A 434 3.65 0.51 -1.48
C LYS A 434 2.90 0.11 -2.75
N VAL A 435 1.95 0.94 -3.18
CA VAL A 435 1.25 0.82 -4.47
C VAL A 435 1.47 2.08 -5.30
N GLU A 436 1.92 1.90 -6.54
CA GLU A 436 1.95 2.95 -7.56
C GLU A 436 1.23 2.52 -8.84
N ALA A 437 0.43 3.42 -9.41
CA ALA A 437 -0.40 3.17 -10.57
C ALA A 437 -0.37 4.36 -11.54
N THR A 438 -0.44 4.10 -12.85
CA THR A 438 -0.78 5.15 -13.84
C THR A 438 -2.29 5.38 -13.94
N GLY A 439 -3.09 4.41 -13.49
CA GLY A 439 -4.52 4.49 -13.25
C GLY A 439 -4.90 4.70 -11.77
N SER A 440 -6.14 4.33 -11.45
CA SER A 440 -6.78 4.48 -10.15
C SER A 440 -6.48 3.31 -9.21
N ILE A 441 -6.52 3.55 -7.89
CA ILE A 441 -6.30 2.53 -6.85
C ILE A 441 -7.59 2.34 -6.05
N THR A 442 -8.15 1.12 -6.08
CA THR A 442 -9.32 0.71 -5.30
C THR A 442 -8.94 -0.39 -4.30
N GLY A 443 -9.28 -0.21 -3.03
CA GLY A 443 -8.88 -1.12 -1.95
C GLY A 443 -9.95 -1.29 -0.87
N GLY A 444 -9.81 -2.34 -0.05
CA GLY A 444 -10.59 -2.49 1.18
C GLY A 444 -10.02 -1.68 2.36
N ASN A 445 -10.32 -2.10 3.59
CA ASN A 445 -9.65 -1.58 4.78
C ASN A 445 -8.18 -2.01 4.79
N ILE A 446 -7.28 -1.15 5.24
CA ILE A 446 -5.82 -1.35 5.22
C ILE A 446 -5.30 -1.29 6.65
N THR A 447 -4.62 -2.35 7.10
CA THR A 447 -3.94 -2.39 8.41
C THR A 447 -2.46 -2.71 8.25
N ILE A 448 -1.60 -1.76 8.59
CA ILE A 448 -0.15 -1.93 8.59
C ILE A 448 0.32 -2.25 10.02
N THR A 449 1.06 -3.34 10.17
CA THR A 449 1.35 -3.99 11.46
C THR A 449 2.80 -3.87 11.92
N GLY A 450 3.71 -3.49 11.02
CA GLY A 450 5.12 -3.24 11.28
C GLY A 450 5.82 -2.55 10.09
N PRO A 451 7.04 -2.04 10.27
CA PRO A 451 7.94 -1.71 9.15
C PRO A 451 8.41 -2.99 8.44
N ASP A 452 8.97 -2.84 7.24
CA ASP A 452 9.57 -3.93 6.50
C ASP A 452 11.08 -4.09 6.72
N GLU A 453 11.62 -5.26 6.36
CA GLU A 453 13.05 -5.55 6.40
C GLU A 453 13.83 -4.78 5.33
N ALA A 454 14.95 -4.16 5.71
CA ALA A 454 15.80 -3.37 4.81
C ALA A 454 16.56 -4.19 3.73
N ALA A 455 16.18 -5.45 3.52
CA ALA A 455 16.73 -6.38 2.54
C ALA A 455 15.76 -6.73 1.40
N SER A 456 14.44 -6.61 1.62
CA SER A 456 13.40 -6.77 0.59
C SER A 456 13.38 -5.55 -0.33
N ILE A 457 13.31 -4.36 0.25
CA ILE A 457 13.09 -3.11 -0.49
C ILE A 457 14.38 -2.67 -1.24
N PRO A 458 14.29 -2.26 -2.53
CA PRO A 458 15.42 -1.70 -3.24
C PRO A 458 15.93 -0.41 -2.59
N ALA A 459 17.24 -0.33 -2.29
CA ALA A 459 17.87 0.87 -1.71
C ALA A 459 17.89 2.11 -2.64
N THR A 460 17.24 2.02 -3.81
CA THR A 460 16.96 3.13 -4.74
C THR A 460 15.51 3.61 -4.69
N ASP A 461 14.63 2.96 -3.92
CA ASP A 461 13.24 3.39 -3.78
C ASP A 461 13.18 4.75 -3.07
N PRO A 462 12.42 5.74 -3.59
CA PRO A 462 12.31 7.06 -2.97
C PRO A 462 11.77 7.04 -1.54
N HIS A 463 11.09 5.97 -1.11
CA HIS A 463 10.50 5.83 0.23
C HIS A 463 11.15 4.74 1.09
N PHE A 464 12.39 4.33 0.76
CA PHE A 464 13.11 3.27 1.46
C PHE A 464 13.18 3.48 2.98
N ASN A 465 13.35 4.72 3.46
CA ASN A 465 13.45 4.98 4.90
C ASN A 465 12.08 4.85 5.58
N GLU A 466 11.04 5.39 4.96
CA GLU A 466 9.67 5.48 5.45
C GLU A 466 9.08 4.07 5.68
N LEU A 467 9.34 3.16 4.74
CA LEU A 467 8.90 1.76 4.75
C LEU A 467 9.70 0.88 5.73
N THR A 468 11.02 1.12 5.87
CA THR A 468 11.91 0.30 6.73
C THR A 468 12.02 0.77 8.18
N THR A 469 11.49 1.95 8.54
CA THR A 469 11.61 2.52 9.90
C THR A 469 10.29 2.64 10.66
N SER A 470 9.14 2.57 9.98
CA SER A 470 7.81 2.65 10.60
C SER A 470 6.75 1.91 9.75
N PRO A 471 5.58 1.54 10.30
CA PRO A 471 4.54 0.80 9.58
C PRO A 471 3.77 1.67 8.55
N SER A 472 4.47 2.14 7.52
CA SER A 472 3.97 3.14 6.57
C SER A 472 3.08 2.57 5.46
N LEU A 473 2.18 3.41 4.94
CA LEU A 473 1.32 3.17 3.78
C LEU A 473 1.58 4.22 2.70
N ILE A 474 1.80 3.80 1.46
CA ILE A 474 2.08 4.68 0.32
C ILE A 474 1.22 4.26 -0.87
N LEU A 475 0.24 5.10 -1.24
CA LEU A 475 -0.64 4.88 -2.40
C LEU A 475 -0.52 6.07 -3.36
N GLN A 476 -0.06 5.82 -4.59
CA GLN A 476 0.22 6.86 -5.59
C GLN A 476 -0.47 6.52 -6.92
N ALA A 477 -1.65 7.10 -7.14
CA ALA A 477 -2.45 6.93 -8.36
C ALA A 477 -2.12 8.00 -9.41
N GLY A 478 -2.22 7.67 -10.69
CA GLY A 478 -2.00 8.62 -11.79
C GLY A 478 -0.56 9.06 -12.03
N LYS A 479 0.44 8.27 -11.62
CA LYS A 479 1.85 8.58 -11.92
C LYS A 479 2.09 8.58 -13.43
N THR A 480 2.94 9.49 -13.91
CA THR A 480 3.38 9.55 -15.31
C THR A 480 4.63 8.70 -15.61
N THR A 481 5.30 8.23 -14.55
CA THR A 481 6.43 7.30 -14.56
C THR A 481 6.34 6.45 -13.30
N LEU A 482 6.39 5.13 -13.43
CA LEU A 482 6.48 4.20 -12.30
C LEU A 482 7.95 4.06 -11.86
N ASP A 483 8.18 3.87 -10.56
CA ASP A 483 9.51 3.64 -9.98
C ASP A 483 10.03 2.24 -10.37
N ASN A 484 9.14 1.22 -10.38
CA ASN A 484 9.48 -0.18 -10.69
C ASN A 484 8.63 -0.76 -11.85
N ALA A 485 8.56 -0.06 -12.99
CA ALA A 485 7.84 -0.50 -14.19
C ALA A 485 8.25 -1.92 -14.67
N PRO A 486 7.33 -2.70 -15.28
CA PRO A 486 7.65 -4.02 -15.83
C PRO A 486 8.71 -3.93 -16.94
N ASN A 487 9.75 -4.74 -16.85
CA ASN A 487 10.90 -4.69 -17.76
C ASN A 487 10.79 -5.77 -18.85
N LEU A 488 9.65 -5.76 -19.55
CA LEU A 488 9.30 -6.72 -20.60
C LEU A 488 9.33 -6.04 -21.98
N VAL A 489 9.88 -6.73 -22.98
CA VAL A 489 9.90 -6.24 -24.37
C VAL A 489 8.54 -6.54 -25.02
N ASN A 490 7.48 -5.84 -24.57
CA ASN A 490 6.13 -6.13 -25.01
C ASN A 490 5.85 -5.58 -26.43
N GLY A 491 5.15 -6.39 -27.25
CA GLY A 491 4.57 -6.00 -28.53
C GLY A 491 3.03 -5.89 -28.51
N PHE A 492 2.40 -6.22 -27.39
CA PHE A 492 0.96 -6.17 -27.17
C PHE A 492 0.53 -4.87 -26.47
N THR A 493 -0.73 -4.51 -26.63
CA THR A 493 -1.37 -3.38 -25.95
C THR A 493 -2.34 -3.93 -24.91
N PRO A 494 -2.24 -3.54 -23.62
CA PRO A 494 -3.11 -4.02 -22.55
C PRO A 494 -4.62 -3.89 -22.85
N SER A 495 -5.42 -4.76 -22.24
CA SER A 495 -6.88 -4.85 -22.44
C SER A 495 -7.69 -3.87 -21.57
N GLY A 496 -7.11 -2.72 -21.29
CA GLY A 496 -7.71 -1.60 -20.55
C GLY A 496 -6.81 -0.38 -20.67
N GLY A 497 -7.39 0.82 -20.62
CA GLY A 497 -6.64 2.05 -20.38
C GLY A 497 -6.84 2.46 -18.91
N PRO A 498 -5.84 3.09 -18.26
CA PRO A 498 -5.98 3.56 -16.88
C PRO A 498 -7.20 4.49 -16.73
N SER A 499 -7.95 4.34 -15.63
CA SER A 499 -9.09 5.20 -15.34
C SER A 499 -8.62 6.61 -14.99
N LEU A 500 -8.99 7.59 -15.82
CA LEU A 500 -8.58 8.99 -15.68
C LEU A 500 -9.78 9.94 -15.45
N PRO A 501 -9.67 10.95 -14.56
CA PRO A 501 -8.50 11.25 -13.72
C PRO A 501 -8.33 10.24 -12.59
N ALA A 502 -7.11 9.69 -12.49
CA ALA A 502 -6.79 8.61 -11.58
C ALA A 502 -7.06 8.98 -10.13
N SER A 503 -7.83 8.14 -9.43
CA SER A 503 -8.38 8.41 -8.11
C SER A 503 -7.99 7.30 -7.12
N ILE A 504 -8.02 7.59 -5.81
CA ILE A 504 -7.89 6.59 -4.75
C ILE A 504 -9.24 6.39 -4.09
N ASN A 505 -9.65 5.13 -3.89
CA ASN A 505 -10.86 4.73 -3.18
C ASN A 505 -10.57 3.54 -2.26
N VAL A 506 -10.34 3.79 -0.97
CA VAL A 506 -10.01 2.74 0.02
C VAL A 506 -10.88 2.81 1.27
N GLY A 507 -10.84 1.75 2.08
CA GLY A 507 -11.52 1.68 3.37
C GLY A 507 -10.80 2.46 4.48
N SER A 508 -10.98 2.05 5.73
CA SER A 508 -10.23 2.60 6.87
C SER A 508 -8.75 2.25 6.78
N ILE A 509 -7.87 3.18 7.12
CA ILE A 509 -6.42 3.01 7.15
C ILE A 509 -5.95 3.00 8.62
N ASN A 510 -5.12 2.02 8.99
CA ASN A 510 -4.47 1.99 10.29
C ASN A 510 -2.97 1.72 10.12
N THR A 511 -2.13 2.67 10.55
CA THR A 511 -0.66 2.60 10.62
C THR A 511 -0.17 2.74 12.06
N SER A 512 -1.02 2.40 13.03
CA SER A 512 -0.75 2.60 14.46
C SER A 512 0.28 1.61 14.98
N SER A 513 1.40 2.10 15.54
CA SER A 513 2.42 1.24 16.12
C SER A 513 2.07 0.86 17.56
N THR A 514 2.16 -0.44 17.86
CA THR A 514 2.20 -0.98 19.23
C THR A 514 3.56 -1.61 19.56
N ILE A 515 4.55 -1.42 18.67
CA ILE A 515 5.90 -1.98 18.80
C ILE A 515 6.77 -0.98 19.58
N ALA A 516 7.40 -1.46 20.65
CA ALA A 516 8.28 -0.64 21.48
C ALA A 516 9.41 0.00 20.64
N ASP A 517 9.70 1.27 20.94
CA ASP A 517 10.69 2.11 20.25
C ASP A 517 10.42 2.38 18.74
N ILE A 518 9.28 1.94 18.17
CA ILE A 518 8.89 2.22 16.77
C ILE A 518 7.68 3.16 16.74
N ASN A 519 7.85 4.31 16.08
CA ASN A 519 6.78 5.30 15.85
C ASN A 519 5.67 4.73 14.96
N ALA A 520 4.47 5.34 15.03
CA ALA A 520 3.43 5.04 14.05
C ALA A 520 3.85 5.43 12.63
N GLY A 521 3.35 4.70 11.64
CA GLY A 521 3.77 4.80 10.26
C GLY A 521 3.14 5.95 9.51
N SER A 522 3.87 6.48 8.53
CA SER A 522 3.39 7.56 7.68
C SER A 522 2.32 7.07 6.71
N VAL A 523 1.31 7.90 6.44
CA VAL A 523 0.28 7.66 5.43
C VAL A 523 0.46 8.67 4.32
N ILE A 524 0.82 8.22 3.11
CA ILE A 524 1.16 9.07 1.96
C ILE A 524 0.25 8.71 0.78
N LEU A 525 -0.77 9.54 0.55
CA LEU A 525 -1.79 9.34 -0.49
C LEU A 525 -1.67 10.45 -1.56
N GLY A 526 -1.55 10.08 -2.84
CA GLY A 526 -1.45 11.02 -3.96
C GLY A 526 -2.29 10.60 -5.15
N ALA A 527 -3.11 11.50 -5.70
CA ALA A 527 -3.93 11.23 -6.88
C ALA A 527 -4.28 12.52 -7.67
N PRO A 528 -4.23 12.55 -9.02
CA PRO A 528 -4.70 13.70 -9.81
C PRO A 528 -6.24 13.82 -9.85
N GLY A 529 -6.96 12.76 -9.50
CA GLY A 529 -8.42 12.72 -9.34
C GLY A 529 -8.85 12.90 -7.88
N ASN A 530 -9.92 12.22 -7.47
CA ASN A 530 -10.44 12.31 -6.11
C ASN A 530 -9.71 11.34 -5.18
N ILE A 531 -9.75 11.61 -3.87
CA ILE A 531 -9.37 10.65 -2.82
C ILE A 531 -10.58 10.41 -1.91
N ALA A 532 -11.10 9.19 -1.94
CA ALA A 532 -12.15 8.71 -1.05
C ALA A 532 -11.56 7.66 -0.10
N ILE A 533 -11.74 7.84 1.20
CA ILE A 533 -11.15 6.98 2.24
C ILE A 533 -12.15 6.70 3.37
N GLY A 534 -11.88 5.68 4.19
CA GLY A 534 -12.40 5.59 5.55
C GLY A 534 -11.51 6.37 6.54
N PRO A 535 -11.72 6.21 7.86
CA PRO A 535 -10.90 6.86 8.87
C PRO A 535 -9.41 6.47 8.83
N ILE A 536 -8.52 7.37 9.27
CA ILE A 536 -7.06 7.15 9.40
C ILE A 536 -6.63 7.12 10.87
N ASP A 537 -5.99 6.02 11.27
CA ASP A 537 -5.40 5.78 12.60
C ASP A 537 -3.86 5.65 12.53
N ALA A 538 -3.13 6.75 12.73
CA ALA A 538 -1.66 6.80 12.76
C ALA A 538 -1.11 6.96 14.19
N ASN A 539 -1.56 6.11 15.13
CA ASN A 539 -1.31 6.28 16.56
C ASN A 539 -0.08 5.50 17.07
N GLY A 540 0.89 6.19 17.68
CA GLY A 540 1.97 5.59 18.47
C GLY A 540 1.47 5.22 19.87
N PHE A 541 1.55 3.93 20.21
CA PHE A 541 1.16 3.40 21.52
C PHE A 541 2.37 2.91 22.32
N GLY A 542 2.30 3.03 23.64
CA GLY A 542 3.29 2.49 24.57
C GLY A 542 2.81 2.58 26.01
N ASP A 543 3.63 2.09 26.95
CA ASP A 543 3.43 2.34 28.39
C ASP A 543 4.05 3.69 28.81
N ASP A 544 3.90 4.06 30.08
CA ASP A 544 4.37 5.34 30.66
C ASP A 544 5.88 5.62 30.46
N GLN A 545 6.67 4.69 29.93
CA GLN A 545 8.11 4.85 29.67
C GLN A 545 8.48 4.71 28.18
N ASN A 546 7.64 4.08 27.35
CA ASN A 546 7.96 3.73 25.96
C ASN A 546 6.89 4.21 24.95
N ILE A 547 6.18 5.32 25.23
CA ILE A 547 5.24 5.92 24.27
C ILE A 547 6.01 6.41 23.04
N THR A 548 5.65 5.91 21.85
CA THR A 548 6.25 6.30 20.57
C THR A 548 5.49 7.47 19.92
N ASP A 549 6.09 8.14 18.93
CA ASP A 549 5.45 9.30 18.28
C ASP A 549 4.40 8.88 17.23
N GLY A 550 3.41 9.73 17.00
CA GLY A 550 2.38 9.54 15.98
C GLY A 550 2.92 9.67 14.56
N GLY A 551 2.31 8.94 13.61
CA GLY A 551 2.75 8.93 12.21
C GLY A 551 2.36 10.20 11.45
N GLN A 552 3.13 10.57 10.42
CA GLN A 552 2.78 11.71 9.56
C GLN A 552 1.66 11.34 8.60
N ILE A 553 0.77 12.29 8.29
CA ILE A 553 -0.34 12.05 7.36
C ILE A 553 -0.25 13.09 6.24
N PHE A 554 -0.05 12.63 5.00
CA PHE A 554 0.02 13.44 3.79
C PHE A 554 -1.01 12.94 2.77
N ILE A 555 -1.91 13.83 2.36
CA ILE A 555 -2.95 13.53 1.36
C ILE A 555 -2.96 14.65 0.33
N ASP A 556 -2.76 14.33 -0.95
CA ASP A 556 -2.78 15.28 -2.06
C ASP A 556 -3.69 14.79 -3.20
N ALA A 557 -4.76 15.53 -3.45
CA ALA A 557 -5.78 15.23 -4.46
C ALA A 557 -5.92 16.36 -5.47
N GLY A 558 -5.83 16.09 -6.77
CA GLY A 558 -6.17 17.06 -7.82
C GLY A 558 -7.69 17.37 -7.88
N GLY A 559 -8.52 16.45 -7.38
CA GLY A 559 -9.96 16.58 -7.23
C GLY A 559 -10.39 16.81 -5.78
N ASN A 560 -11.51 16.20 -5.37
CA ASN A 560 -12.06 16.32 -4.02
C ASN A 560 -11.48 15.29 -3.05
N ILE A 561 -11.55 15.58 -1.75
CA ILE A 561 -11.25 14.62 -0.67
C ILE A 561 -12.52 14.33 0.13
N THR A 562 -12.82 13.05 0.38
CA THR A 562 -13.97 12.61 1.19
C THR A 562 -13.55 11.53 2.17
N VAL A 563 -13.72 11.79 3.47
CA VAL A 563 -13.53 10.81 4.55
C VAL A 563 -14.88 10.26 4.97
N ASN A 564 -15.12 8.98 4.68
CA ASN A 564 -16.37 8.28 4.96
C ASN A 564 -16.37 7.78 6.41
N ASN A 565 -16.67 8.67 7.36
CA ASN A 565 -16.88 8.31 8.77
C ASN A 565 -18.35 8.48 9.20
N ILE A 566 -18.80 7.63 10.13
CA ILE A 566 -20.12 7.66 10.75
C ILE A 566 -20.07 7.77 12.30
N GLY A 567 -18.89 8.01 12.87
CA GLY A 567 -18.75 8.41 14.27
C GLY A 567 -17.31 8.39 14.80
N GLY A 568 -16.95 9.42 15.57
CA GLY A 568 -15.62 9.56 16.19
C GLY A 568 -14.59 10.24 15.26
N VAL A 569 -13.33 10.28 15.72
CA VAL A 569 -12.25 10.98 15.03
C VAL A 569 -11.96 10.33 13.68
N ALA A 570 -11.89 11.12 12.61
CA ALA A 570 -11.79 10.59 11.25
C ALA A 570 -10.36 10.55 10.70
N ILE A 571 -9.50 11.48 11.12
CA ILE A 571 -8.05 11.46 10.87
C ILE A 571 -7.35 11.75 12.20
N GLN A 572 -6.58 10.80 12.72
CA GLN A 572 -5.80 10.99 13.94
C GLN A 572 -4.35 10.53 13.85
N SER A 573 -3.45 11.40 14.31
CA SER A 573 -2.07 11.08 14.62
C SER A 573 -1.79 11.39 16.09
N ARG A 574 -1.77 10.36 16.93
CA ARG A 574 -1.55 10.48 18.38
C ARG A 574 -0.28 9.76 18.78
N GLY A 575 0.39 10.20 19.83
CA GLY A 575 1.58 9.52 20.34
C GLY A 575 2.15 10.20 21.56
N ARG A 576 3.46 10.06 21.77
CA ARG A 576 4.24 10.90 22.70
C ARG A 576 4.20 12.33 22.20
N ASN A 577 4.68 12.58 20.99
CA ASN A 577 4.25 13.69 20.14
C ASN A 577 3.16 13.21 19.16
N GLY A 578 2.32 14.13 18.69
CA GLY A 578 1.49 13.89 17.51
C GLY A 578 2.29 14.16 16.23
N GLY A 579 2.02 13.43 15.16
CA GLY A 579 2.63 13.66 13.85
C GLY A 579 2.00 14.86 13.12
N ASP A 580 2.73 15.41 12.15
CA ASP A 580 2.21 16.46 11.26
C ASP A 580 1.13 15.90 10.31
N ILE A 581 0.10 16.69 10.06
CA ILE A 581 -1.01 16.35 9.15
C ILE A 581 -1.08 17.42 8.05
N THR A 582 -1.00 17.01 6.79
CA THR A 582 -1.11 17.88 5.61
C THR A 582 -2.10 17.30 4.61
N ILE A 583 -3.13 18.07 4.26
CA ILE A 583 -4.24 17.65 3.39
C ILE A 583 -4.43 18.73 2.31
N THR A 584 -4.28 18.36 1.04
CA THR A 584 -4.42 19.27 -0.12
C THR A 584 -5.44 18.73 -1.12
N ALA A 585 -6.35 19.58 -1.58
CA ALA A 585 -7.36 19.24 -2.58
C ALA A 585 -7.46 20.35 -3.64
N GLY A 586 -7.42 20.02 -4.92
CA GLY A 586 -7.79 20.94 -6.01
C GLY A 586 -9.28 21.25 -6.04
N GLY A 587 -10.10 20.35 -5.48
CA GLY A 587 -11.54 20.52 -5.28
C GLY A 587 -11.91 20.86 -3.83
N SER A 588 -13.08 20.36 -3.41
CA SER A 588 -13.60 20.53 -2.04
C SER A 588 -13.23 19.35 -1.14
N MET A 589 -13.32 19.54 0.18
CA MET A 589 -13.05 18.53 1.19
C MET A 589 -14.24 18.28 2.13
N ASN A 590 -14.44 17.02 2.50
CA ASN A 590 -15.26 16.61 3.64
C ASN A 590 -14.41 15.68 4.53
N LEU A 591 -14.03 16.15 5.72
CA LEU A 591 -13.01 15.52 6.57
C LEU A 591 -13.55 14.98 7.91
N VAL A 592 -14.71 15.44 8.37
CA VAL A 592 -15.24 15.24 9.73
C VAL A 592 -14.25 15.73 10.81
N ASP A 593 -13.43 14.88 11.44
CA ASP A 593 -12.57 15.26 12.57
C ASP A 593 -11.08 15.02 12.25
N VAL A 594 -10.22 16.03 12.44
CA VAL A 594 -8.76 15.98 12.12
C VAL A 594 -7.90 16.38 13.32
N PHE A 595 -7.27 15.42 14.01
CA PHE A 595 -6.53 15.65 15.27
C PHE A 595 -5.08 15.15 15.28
N SER A 596 -4.13 16.03 15.65
CA SER A 596 -2.77 15.66 16.06
C SER A 596 -2.59 15.78 17.59
N VAL A 597 -2.11 14.74 18.28
CA VAL A 597 -2.08 14.73 19.77
C VAL A 597 -0.79 14.14 20.35
N GLY A 598 0.01 14.98 21.01
CA GLY A 598 1.14 14.57 21.83
C GLY A 598 0.74 14.35 23.29
N ASN A 599 0.40 13.12 23.66
CA ASN A 599 -0.08 12.76 25.01
C ASN A 599 0.96 12.98 26.13
N ALA A 600 2.24 13.15 25.79
CA ALA A 600 3.33 13.41 26.74
C ALA A 600 4.27 14.56 26.29
N GLY A 601 4.31 14.85 24.98
CA GLY A 601 5.13 15.84 24.30
C GLY A 601 4.27 16.93 23.66
N MET A 602 4.53 17.23 22.38
CA MET A 602 3.85 18.28 21.61
C MET A 602 2.85 17.69 20.60
N GLY A 603 1.76 18.40 20.33
CA GLY A 603 0.95 18.15 19.13
C GLY A 603 1.68 18.59 17.86
N GLY A 604 1.49 17.87 16.75
CA GLY A 604 2.05 18.24 15.44
C GLY A 604 1.30 19.40 14.79
N ASN A 605 1.78 19.84 13.62
CA ASN A 605 1.12 20.87 12.82
C ASN A 605 -0.04 20.27 12.01
N VAL A 606 -1.05 21.09 11.68
CA VAL A 606 -2.17 20.70 10.82
C VAL A 606 -2.31 21.73 9.70
N THR A 607 -2.10 21.30 8.45
CA THR A 607 -2.23 22.16 7.25
C THR A 607 -3.29 21.59 6.33
N ILE A 608 -4.31 22.39 5.99
CA ILE A 608 -5.42 21.99 5.13
C ILE A 608 -5.60 23.04 4.02
N ASN A 609 -5.55 22.64 2.76
CA ASN A 609 -5.59 23.55 1.60
C ASN A 609 -6.53 23.04 0.51
N ALA A 610 -7.68 23.68 0.32
CA ALA A 610 -8.69 23.31 -0.67
C ALA A 610 -8.87 24.39 -1.74
N GLY A 611 -8.97 23.99 -3.00
CA GLY A 611 -9.38 24.86 -4.12
C GLY A 611 -10.89 25.16 -4.15
N GLY A 612 -11.69 24.40 -3.41
CA GLY A 612 -13.11 24.64 -3.15
C GLY A 612 -13.42 24.68 -1.65
N ASN A 613 -14.64 24.29 -1.28
CA ASN A 613 -15.11 24.34 0.11
C ASN A 613 -14.43 23.30 1.02
N ILE A 614 -14.35 23.59 2.32
CA ILE A 614 -13.94 22.62 3.35
C ILE A 614 -15.11 22.43 4.33
N SER A 615 -15.43 21.18 4.65
CA SER A 615 -16.35 20.82 5.74
C SER A 615 -15.65 19.84 6.70
N SER A 616 -15.64 20.19 7.99
CA SER A 616 -15.00 19.40 9.05
C SER A 616 -15.63 19.78 10.40
N ASP A 617 -16.20 18.84 11.14
CA ASP A 617 -16.69 19.03 12.51
C ASP A 617 -15.61 19.65 13.42
N GLY A 618 -14.47 18.96 13.63
CA GLY A 618 -13.41 19.41 14.52
C GLY A 618 -12.00 19.37 13.90
N ILE A 619 -11.21 20.43 14.10
CA ILE A 619 -9.79 20.48 13.66
C ILE A 619 -8.90 20.90 14.84
N ALA A 620 -7.99 20.05 15.30
CA ALA A 620 -7.21 20.36 16.50
C ALA A 620 -5.78 19.79 16.54
N THR A 621 -4.92 20.49 17.28
CA THR A 621 -3.62 19.98 17.73
C THR A 621 -3.44 20.22 19.22
N ARG A 622 -2.92 19.21 19.94
CA ARG A 622 -2.93 19.14 21.42
C ARG A 622 -1.66 18.48 21.96
N GLY A 623 -1.17 18.93 23.12
CA GLY A 623 -0.13 18.20 23.86
C GLY A 623 0.22 18.80 25.22
N ASN A 624 1.00 18.06 26.02
CA ASN A 624 1.45 18.49 27.36
C ASN A 624 2.48 19.62 27.29
N GLN A 625 3.43 19.54 26.34
CA GLN A 625 4.59 20.42 26.25
C GLN A 625 4.40 21.58 25.25
N GLY A 626 3.27 21.61 24.55
CA GLY A 626 2.93 22.59 23.52
C GLY A 626 2.19 21.99 22.33
N THR A 627 1.89 22.80 21.33
CA THR A 627 1.17 22.39 20.11
C THR A 627 1.76 23.01 18.84
N GLY A 628 1.57 22.33 17.70
CA GLY A 628 1.90 22.87 16.38
C GLY A 628 0.90 23.92 15.91
N ASN A 629 1.18 24.51 14.76
CA ASN A 629 0.28 25.50 14.17
C ASN A 629 -0.87 24.84 13.40
N ILE A 630 -2.00 25.54 13.27
CA ILE A 630 -3.09 25.18 12.35
C ILE A 630 -3.14 26.21 11.22
N ILE A 631 -3.05 25.74 9.98
CA ILE A 631 -3.15 26.59 8.78
C ILE A 631 -4.25 26.01 7.89
N ILE A 632 -5.30 26.80 7.64
CA ILE A 632 -6.42 26.39 6.77
C ILE A 632 -6.62 27.41 5.66
N THR A 633 -6.59 26.95 4.42
CA THR A 633 -6.86 27.76 3.22
C THR A 633 -8.00 27.10 2.43
N SER A 634 -9.05 27.87 2.15
CA SER A 634 -10.20 27.47 1.33
C SER A 634 -10.37 28.44 0.15
N GLY A 635 -10.50 27.90 -1.05
CA GLY A 635 -10.93 28.64 -2.25
C GLY A 635 -12.44 28.91 -2.29
N GLY A 636 -13.17 28.57 -1.23
CA GLY A 636 -14.58 28.83 -1.05
C GLY A 636 -14.91 29.00 0.44
N SER A 637 -15.95 28.32 0.91
CA SER A 637 -16.34 28.33 2.33
C SER A 637 -15.48 27.38 3.17
N LEU A 638 -15.24 27.72 4.44
CA LEU A 638 -14.86 26.77 5.49
C LEU A 638 -16.04 26.67 6.48
N ASP A 639 -16.64 25.48 6.57
CA ASP A 639 -17.72 25.21 7.52
C ASP A 639 -17.29 24.19 8.59
N THR A 640 -17.36 24.62 9.85
CA THR A 640 -17.09 23.81 11.04
C THR A 640 -18.30 23.66 11.96
N SER A 641 -19.50 24.04 11.51
CA SER A 641 -20.75 23.90 12.26
C SER A 641 -21.32 22.47 12.30
N GLY A 642 -20.43 21.46 12.22
CA GLY A 642 -20.74 20.05 12.25
C GLY A 642 -21.46 19.60 13.53
N ASN A 643 -22.14 18.46 13.46
CA ASN A 643 -23.06 18.00 14.52
C ASN A 643 -22.44 16.91 15.43
N GLY A 644 -21.12 16.72 15.38
CA GLY A 644 -20.35 15.83 16.26
C GLY A 644 -19.86 16.49 17.55
N ASP A 645 -19.51 15.67 18.54
CA ASP A 645 -19.14 16.06 19.92
C ASP A 645 -17.74 16.72 20.07
N ASN A 646 -17.14 17.19 18.96
CA ASN A 646 -15.80 17.80 18.89
C ASN A 646 -15.77 19.13 18.10
N GLY A 647 -16.92 19.78 17.89
CA GLY A 647 -17.04 20.90 16.93
C GLY A 647 -16.13 22.11 17.23
N GLY A 648 -15.41 22.61 16.22
CA GLY A 648 -14.58 23.82 16.31
C GLY A 648 -13.09 23.64 15.98
N ILE A 649 -12.26 24.62 16.33
CA ILE A 649 -10.84 24.65 15.93
C ILE A 649 -9.93 25.02 17.12
N ALA A 650 -8.93 24.18 17.46
CA ALA A 650 -8.10 24.37 18.65
C ALA A 650 -6.62 23.95 18.52
N SER A 651 -5.69 24.87 18.78
CA SER A 651 -4.25 24.60 18.99
C SER A 651 -3.85 24.89 20.43
N CYS A 652 -4.20 23.99 21.36
CA CYS A 652 -4.02 24.24 22.79
C CYS A 652 -3.55 23.04 23.61
N THR A 653 -2.75 23.36 24.63
CA THR A 653 -2.26 22.40 25.62
C THR A 653 -3.42 21.72 26.37
N ASN A 654 -3.24 20.46 26.74
CA ASN A 654 -4.32 19.60 27.21
C ASN A 654 -4.65 19.66 28.71
N ASP A 655 -3.85 20.33 29.54
CA ASP A 655 -3.91 20.22 31.02
C ASP A 655 -5.18 20.80 31.68
N THR A 656 -5.85 21.81 31.07
CA THR A 656 -6.96 22.53 31.75
C THR A 656 -8.16 22.93 30.87
N GLY A 657 -8.10 22.72 29.56
CA GLY A 657 -9.09 23.27 28.62
C GLY A 657 -8.90 24.77 28.30
N PHE A 658 -7.94 25.41 28.97
CA PHE A 658 -7.38 26.70 28.60
C PHE A 658 -6.07 26.52 27.83
N CYS A 659 -5.81 27.46 26.94
CA CYS A 659 -4.57 27.57 26.20
C CYS A 659 -3.50 28.22 27.10
N VAL A 660 -2.24 27.89 26.92
CA VAL A 660 -1.11 28.49 27.66
C VAL A 660 0.01 28.88 26.68
N SER A 661 1.09 29.50 27.16
CA SER A 661 2.20 29.99 26.31
C SER A 661 2.90 28.94 25.41
N GLY A 662 2.64 27.64 25.60
CA GLY A 662 3.06 26.55 24.70
C GLY A 662 2.14 26.31 23.50
N SER A 663 1.00 27.01 23.40
CA SER A 663 0.06 26.93 22.27
C SER A 663 0.71 27.37 20.95
N GLY A 664 0.21 26.81 19.85
CA GLY A 664 0.54 27.18 18.48
C GLY A 664 -0.42 28.19 17.89
N ASP A 665 -0.03 28.79 16.76
CA ASP A 665 -0.83 29.81 16.07
C ASP A 665 -1.88 29.17 15.15
N ILE A 666 -2.99 29.88 14.92
CA ILE A 666 -4.03 29.51 13.97
C ILE A 666 -4.15 30.59 12.90
N THR A 667 -4.05 30.21 11.63
CA THR A 667 -4.32 31.08 10.47
C THR A 667 -5.37 30.44 9.58
N ILE A 668 -6.47 31.15 9.32
CA ILE A 668 -7.56 30.71 8.44
C ILE A 668 -7.75 31.73 7.33
N THR A 669 -7.86 31.27 6.09
CA THR A 669 -8.19 32.10 4.91
C THR A 669 -9.26 31.40 4.08
N ALA A 670 -10.42 32.04 3.86
CA ALA A 670 -11.57 31.48 3.14
C ALA A 670 -12.44 32.60 2.54
N GLU A 671 -13.22 32.35 1.49
CA GLU A 671 -14.22 33.32 1.00
C GLU A 671 -15.31 33.59 2.05
N SER A 672 -15.71 32.55 2.77
CA SER A 672 -16.61 32.63 3.93
C SER A 672 -16.22 31.63 5.01
N LEU A 673 -16.47 31.97 6.28
CA LEU A 673 -16.12 31.14 7.42
C LEU A 673 -17.34 30.93 8.32
N VAL A 674 -17.72 29.67 8.54
CA VAL A 674 -18.78 29.28 9.47
C VAL A 674 -18.16 28.51 10.63
N LEU A 675 -18.27 29.08 11.83
CA LEU A 675 -17.81 28.51 13.09
C LEU A 675 -19.02 27.99 13.89
N GLY A 676 -18.90 26.80 14.48
CA GLY A 676 -19.92 26.27 15.36
C GLY A 676 -19.64 24.89 15.93
N GLY A 677 -20.69 24.24 16.42
CA GLY A 677 -20.68 22.87 16.93
C GLY A 677 -21.49 22.72 18.23
N PRO A 678 -22.05 21.54 18.52
CA PRO A 678 -22.84 21.32 19.73
C PRO A 678 -21.96 21.36 20.99
N THR A 679 -22.14 22.38 21.83
CA THR A 679 -21.45 22.53 23.12
C THR A 679 -22.07 21.61 24.18
N ASN A 680 -21.69 20.33 24.14
CA ASN A 680 -22.41 19.25 24.83
C ASN A 680 -21.58 18.42 25.83
N ASN A 681 -20.26 18.66 25.93
CA ASN A 681 -19.36 17.89 26.79
C ASN A 681 -18.21 18.74 27.38
N PRO A 682 -18.46 19.54 28.45
CA PRO A 682 -17.48 20.47 29.02
C PRO A 682 -16.26 19.80 29.71
N ASN A 683 -16.05 18.50 29.51
CA ASN A 683 -14.85 17.75 29.91
C ASN A 683 -13.96 17.35 28.71
N ASN A 684 -14.42 17.57 27.48
CA ASN A 684 -13.62 17.42 26.26
C ASN A 684 -12.95 18.77 25.96
N PRO A 685 -11.60 18.85 25.89
CA PRO A 685 -10.93 20.11 25.49
C PRO A 685 -11.20 20.53 24.03
N ILE A 686 -11.87 19.67 23.25
CA ILE A 686 -12.38 19.93 21.89
C ILE A 686 -13.93 20.03 21.87
N ASP A 687 -14.61 20.04 23.03
CA ASP A 687 -15.98 20.59 23.14
C ASP A 687 -15.84 22.11 23.09
N THR A 688 -15.66 22.60 21.87
CA THR A 688 -15.31 23.98 21.62
C THR A 688 -16.56 24.80 21.26
N GLY A 689 -17.15 24.58 20.08
CA GLY A 689 -18.04 25.58 19.47
C GLY A 689 -17.34 26.92 19.26
N THR A 690 -16.00 26.89 19.19
CA THR A 690 -15.08 28.04 19.35
C THR A 690 -13.78 27.85 18.57
N LEU A 691 -13.02 28.95 18.50
CA LEU A 691 -11.67 29.04 17.97
C LEU A 691 -10.68 29.33 19.11
N LYS A 692 -9.64 28.51 19.29
CA LYS A 692 -8.71 28.59 20.45
C LYS A 692 -7.25 28.38 20.06
N GLY A 693 -6.32 29.30 20.39
CA GLY A 693 -4.90 29.16 20.03
C GLY A 693 -3.96 30.11 20.77
N ARG A 694 -2.71 30.25 20.30
CA ARG A 694 -1.79 31.33 20.70
C ARG A 694 -2.16 32.61 19.98
N ASN A 695 -1.65 32.85 18.77
CA ASN A 695 -2.16 33.91 17.91
C ASN A 695 -3.26 33.36 17.02
N ILE A 696 -4.31 34.14 16.79
CA ILE A 696 -5.43 33.80 15.90
C ILE A 696 -5.48 34.83 14.77
N ILE A 697 -5.50 34.36 13.53
CA ILE A 697 -5.70 35.20 12.33
C ILE A 697 -6.83 34.60 11.49
N LEU A 698 -7.92 35.34 11.33
CA LEU A 698 -9.02 35.04 10.41
C LEU A 698 -8.99 36.02 9.25
N ASN A 699 -9.01 35.51 8.02
CA ASN A 699 -9.13 36.29 6.79
C ASN A 699 -10.33 35.77 5.98
N SER A 700 -11.46 36.48 6.00
CA SER A 700 -12.65 36.09 5.24
C SER A 700 -13.59 37.26 5.04
N ASP A 701 -14.31 37.34 3.91
CA ASP A 701 -15.24 38.45 3.66
C ASP A 701 -16.43 38.43 4.65
N SER A 702 -16.85 37.23 5.05
CA SER A 702 -17.94 37.02 6.01
C SER A 702 -17.63 35.88 6.98
N ILE A 703 -17.74 36.17 8.28
CA ILE A 703 -17.50 35.21 9.36
C ILE A 703 -18.80 35.06 10.15
N GLN A 704 -19.26 33.82 10.36
CA GLN A 704 -20.51 33.51 11.05
C GLN A 704 -20.29 32.59 12.24
N LEU A 705 -20.74 32.98 13.44
CA LEU A 705 -20.89 32.08 14.58
C LEU A 705 -22.34 31.58 14.64
N THR A 706 -22.49 30.26 14.52
CA THR A 706 -23.77 29.55 14.55
C THR A 706 -24.13 29.03 15.95
N THR A 707 -23.15 28.91 16.84
CA THR A 707 -23.30 28.53 18.25
C THR A 707 -22.60 29.53 19.16
N ALA A 708 -23.02 29.62 20.42
CA ALA A 708 -22.40 30.55 21.38
C ALA A 708 -21.10 29.95 21.95
N GLY A 709 -20.03 30.75 21.97
CA GLY A 709 -18.74 30.36 22.55
C GLY A 709 -17.65 31.42 22.40
N PRO A 710 -16.62 31.42 23.29
CA PRO A 710 -15.48 32.35 23.23
C PRO A 710 -14.40 32.01 22.19
N ILE A 711 -14.12 32.94 21.27
CA ILE A 711 -12.83 32.99 20.58
C ILE A 711 -11.76 33.32 21.65
N THR A 712 -10.69 32.51 21.74
CA THR A 712 -9.70 32.62 22.85
C THR A 712 -8.25 32.53 22.36
N SER A 713 -7.46 33.59 22.53
CA SER A 713 -6.02 33.64 22.22
C SER A 713 -5.14 33.84 23.46
N THR A 714 -3.98 33.17 23.51
CA THR A 714 -2.91 33.49 24.50
C THR A 714 -1.88 34.49 23.98
N GLY A 715 -2.08 34.95 22.75
CA GLY A 715 -1.47 36.13 22.16
C GLY A 715 -2.56 36.97 21.50
N SER A 716 -2.28 37.54 20.33
CA SER A 716 -3.21 38.41 19.63
C SER A 716 -4.34 37.66 18.89
N THR A 717 -5.49 38.29 18.73
CA THR A 717 -6.57 37.86 17.82
C THR A 717 -6.79 38.92 16.74
N THR A 718 -6.65 38.56 15.47
CA THR A 718 -6.95 39.40 14.30
C THR A 718 -8.09 38.78 13.48
N ILE A 719 -9.16 39.53 13.28
CA ILE A 719 -10.35 39.12 12.53
C ILE A 719 -10.57 40.12 11.38
N ASN A 720 -10.08 39.76 10.20
CA ASN A 720 -10.31 40.51 8.97
C ASN A 720 -11.57 39.95 8.30
N GLY A 721 -12.67 40.71 8.37
CA GLY A 721 -14.01 40.29 7.95
C GLY A 721 -15.14 40.85 8.82
N ASN A 722 -16.36 40.94 8.29
CA ASN A 722 -17.55 41.24 9.10
C ASN A 722 -17.90 40.01 9.95
N LEU A 723 -17.84 40.15 11.28
CA LEU A 723 -18.10 39.08 12.24
C LEU A 723 -19.56 39.09 12.70
N THR A 724 -20.32 38.11 12.24
CA THR A 724 -21.76 37.98 12.52
C THR A 724 -22.06 36.84 13.48
N THR A 725 -23.08 36.99 14.33
CA THR A 725 -23.67 35.85 15.07
C THR A 725 -25.16 35.74 14.80
N GLN A 726 -25.70 34.52 14.82
CA GLN A 726 -27.13 34.29 14.52
C GLN A 726 -28.03 34.53 15.76
N GLY A 727 -27.84 35.67 16.43
CA GLY A 727 -28.50 35.99 17.71
C GLY A 727 -27.89 35.27 18.92
N GLN A 728 -26.68 34.75 18.76
CA GLN A 728 -25.92 34.00 19.77
C GLN A 728 -24.95 34.93 20.51
N ASP A 729 -24.66 34.62 21.78
CA ASP A 729 -23.66 35.35 22.55
C ASP A 729 -22.25 35.17 21.96
N LEU A 730 -21.58 36.29 21.70
CA LEU A 730 -20.19 36.38 21.25
C LEU A 730 -19.29 36.71 22.44
N THR A 731 -18.20 35.97 22.56
CA THR A 731 -17.08 36.32 23.46
C THR A 731 -15.77 36.30 22.66
N ILE A 732 -14.90 37.29 22.85
CA ILE A 732 -13.54 37.33 22.27
C ILE A 732 -12.56 37.70 23.39
N ASN A 733 -11.71 36.75 23.76
CA ASN A 733 -10.73 36.89 24.84
C ASN A 733 -9.30 36.74 24.29
N ALA A 734 -8.41 37.65 24.66
CA ALA A 734 -7.00 37.63 24.30
C ALA A 734 -6.12 38.03 25.49
N GLN A 735 -4.84 37.70 25.44
CA GLN A 735 -3.86 38.32 26.33
C GLN A 735 -3.32 39.60 25.67
N ASP A 736 -2.69 39.46 24.49
CA ASP A 736 -2.29 40.61 23.67
C ASP A 736 -3.49 41.23 22.91
N ASP A 737 -3.22 42.11 21.95
CA ASP A 737 -4.20 42.85 21.15
C ASP A 737 -5.33 42.02 20.52
N ILE A 738 -6.53 42.62 20.49
CA ILE A 738 -7.66 42.18 19.67
C ILE A 738 -7.89 43.20 18.55
N GLN A 739 -7.94 42.72 17.31
CA GLN A 739 -8.35 43.50 16.15
C GLN A 739 -9.49 42.79 15.41
N VAL A 740 -10.53 43.54 15.04
CA VAL A 740 -11.65 43.10 14.22
C VAL A 740 -11.92 44.13 13.11
N SER A 741 -12.55 43.75 12.00
CA SER A 741 -13.10 44.74 11.07
C SER A 741 -14.38 45.36 11.65
N SER A 742 -15.44 44.55 11.80
CA SER A 742 -16.71 44.97 12.42
C SER A 742 -17.48 43.77 12.99
N ILE A 743 -18.46 44.01 13.87
CA ILE A 743 -19.21 42.96 14.59
C ILE A 743 -20.73 43.23 14.59
N ASP A 744 -21.54 42.27 14.16
CA ASP A 744 -23.02 42.28 14.26
C ASP A 744 -23.56 41.00 14.94
N ALA A 745 -23.99 41.11 16.20
CA ALA A 745 -24.48 39.98 16.99
C ALA A 745 -26.00 39.70 16.85
N ALA A 746 -26.73 40.43 16.00
CA ALA A 746 -28.13 40.18 15.61
C ALA A 746 -29.14 39.80 16.75
N GLY A 747 -28.92 40.29 17.97
CA GLY A 747 -29.75 40.08 19.16
C GLY A 747 -29.02 39.47 20.36
N GLY A 748 -27.85 38.84 20.17
CA GLY A 748 -27.00 38.28 21.21
C GLY A 748 -26.19 39.34 21.96
N ASN A 749 -25.54 38.94 23.06
CA ASN A 749 -24.59 39.77 23.80
C ASN A 749 -23.20 39.71 23.17
N ILE A 750 -22.41 40.78 23.32
CA ILE A 750 -20.99 40.85 22.91
C ILE A 750 -20.15 41.10 24.16
N ALA A 751 -19.17 40.24 24.42
CA ALA A 751 -18.13 40.42 25.42
C ALA A 751 -16.74 40.38 24.77
N ILE A 752 -15.90 41.36 25.06
CA ILE A 752 -14.54 41.46 24.54
C ILE A 752 -13.60 41.73 25.72
N GLU A 753 -12.49 40.99 25.83
CA GLU A 753 -11.55 41.08 26.95
C GLU A 753 -10.10 40.92 26.47
N THR A 754 -9.25 41.92 26.71
CA THR A 754 -7.82 41.91 26.37
C THR A 754 -6.99 42.66 27.42
N GLU A 755 -5.75 42.22 27.68
CA GLU A 755 -4.77 42.99 28.46
C GLU A 755 -4.04 44.02 27.58
N GLY A 756 -4.04 43.82 26.25
CA GLY A 756 -3.53 44.74 25.23
C GLY A 756 -4.53 45.80 24.75
N LEU A 757 -4.46 46.12 23.46
CA LEU A 757 -5.29 47.11 22.76
C LEU A 757 -6.48 46.42 22.06
N PHE A 758 -7.63 47.10 21.96
CA PHE A 758 -8.74 46.68 21.10
C PHE A 758 -8.87 47.62 19.89
N ARG A 759 -9.09 47.06 18.70
CA ARG A 759 -9.32 47.82 17.46
C ARG A 759 -10.48 47.26 16.65
N ALA A 760 -11.52 48.06 16.39
CA ALA A 760 -12.48 47.78 15.31
C ALA A 760 -12.22 48.72 14.12
N THR A 761 -11.69 48.17 13.03
CA THR A 761 -11.02 48.95 11.96
C THR A 761 -11.93 49.36 10.80
N ASP A 762 -13.16 48.84 10.74
CA ASP A 762 -14.17 49.15 9.71
C ASP A 762 -15.58 49.25 10.34
N THR A 763 -16.60 49.40 9.49
CA THR A 763 -18.02 49.52 9.83
C THR A 763 -18.81 48.28 9.42
N ILE A 764 -20.03 48.14 9.96
CA ILE A 764 -20.98 47.10 9.58
C ILE A 764 -21.69 47.56 8.31
N ASP A 765 -21.37 46.93 7.17
CA ASP A 765 -22.02 47.08 5.86
C ASP A 765 -22.24 48.54 5.40
N GLY A 766 -21.34 49.47 5.77
CA GLY A 766 -21.44 50.89 5.44
C GLY A 766 -22.47 51.67 6.25
N THR A 767 -22.88 51.17 7.42
CA THR A 767 -23.56 51.95 8.47
C THR A 767 -22.55 52.77 9.28
N ASP A 768 -23.02 53.67 10.14
CA ASP A 768 -22.12 54.44 11.02
C ASP A 768 -21.52 53.60 12.18
N ASN A 769 -21.94 52.34 12.38
CA ASN A 769 -21.52 51.49 13.50
C ASN A 769 -20.36 50.56 13.13
N SER A 770 -19.40 50.36 14.04
CA SER A 770 -18.43 49.26 13.99
C SER A 770 -18.89 48.01 14.76
N ILE A 771 -19.70 48.19 15.81
CA ILE A 771 -20.15 47.10 16.69
C ILE A 771 -21.64 47.27 17.00
N SER A 772 -22.46 46.25 16.73
CA SER A 772 -23.91 46.28 16.97
C SER A 772 -24.43 44.96 17.53
N THR A 773 -25.43 45.03 18.42
CA THR A 773 -26.30 43.88 18.75
C THR A 773 -27.65 43.93 18.03
N ASN A 774 -27.93 44.98 17.25
CA ASN A 774 -29.18 45.19 16.48
C ASN A 774 -30.50 45.00 17.25
N GLY A 775 -30.49 44.99 18.59
CA GLY A 775 -31.66 44.57 19.36
C GLY A 775 -31.55 44.76 20.86
N VAL A 776 -31.40 43.66 21.60
CA VAL A 776 -31.63 43.59 23.07
C VAL A 776 -30.47 43.02 23.88
N GLY A 777 -29.34 42.71 23.26
CA GLY A 777 -28.12 42.26 23.96
C GLY A 777 -27.30 43.41 24.57
N SER A 778 -26.37 43.08 25.46
CA SER A 778 -25.34 44.01 25.95
C SER A 778 -24.07 43.97 25.10
N ILE A 779 -23.28 45.05 25.17
CA ILE A 779 -21.91 45.10 24.65
C ILE A 779 -21.00 45.45 25.82
N THR A 780 -19.97 44.65 26.07
CA THR A 780 -18.93 44.95 27.07
C THR A 780 -17.57 44.80 26.42
N ILE A 781 -16.75 45.86 26.47
CA ILE A 781 -15.38 45.87 25.96
C ILE A 781 -14.44 46.20 27.12
N THR A 782 -13.61 45.23 27.51
CA THR A 782 -12.60 45.34 28.55
C THR A 782 -11.21 45.32 27.90
N HIS A 783 -10.39 46.33 28.14
CA HIS A 783 -9.04 46.43 27.60
C HIS A 783 -8.04 46.90 28.68
N GLY A 784 -6.78 46.46 28.62
CA GLY A 784 -5.69 47.03 29.43
C GLY A 784 -5.09 48.30 28.82
N GLY A 785 -5.21 48.49 27.50
CA GLY A 785 -4.70 49.70 26.83
C GLY A 785 -3.20 49.65 26.51
N GLY A 786 -2.61 48.45 26.43
CA GLY A 786 -1.29 48.22 25.83
C GLY A 786 -0.07 48.54 26.68
N ASN A 787 -0.22 48.95 27.95
CA ASN A 787 0.88 49.27 28.87
C ASN A 787 0.72 48.51 30.21
N GLU A 788 1.84 48.08 30.81
CA GLU A 788 1.86 47.46 32.15
C GLU A 788 1.60 48.46 33.30
N ASP A 789 1.60 49.78 33.02
CA ASP A 789 1.35 50.84 34.00
C ASP A 789 -0.06 51.46 33.79
N PRO A 790 -0.98 51.29 34.76
CA PRO A 790 -2.30 51.92 34.75
C PRO A 790 -2.29 53.45 34.57
N GLU A 791 -1.22 54.15 34.96
CA GLU A 791 -1.15 55.61 34.81
C GLU A 791 -0.81 56.07 33.37
N GLU A 792 -0.42 55.17 32.46
CA GLU A 792 -0.12 55.46 31.03
C GLU A 792 -0.87 54.57 30.01
N ALA A 793 -2.01 53.96 30.38
CA ALA A 793 -2.84 53.17 29.45
C ALA A 793 -3.43 54.00 28.28
N THR A 794 -3.37 53.49 27.03
CA THR A 794 -3.94 54.19 25.86
C THR A 794 -5.48 54.20 25.94
N PRO A 795 -6.14 55.38 25.94
CA PRO A 795 -7.59 55.50 26.15
C PRO A 795 -8.40 54.93 24.98
N PHE A 796 -9.62 54.49 25.26
CA PHE A 796 -10.52 53.97 24.24
C PHE A 796 -11.12 55.11 23.42
N THR A 797 -10.97 55.07 22.09
CA THR A 797 -11.52 56.10 21.19
C THR A 797 -12.64 55.55 20.32
N VAL A 798 -13.67 56.34 20.04
CA VAL A 798 -14.74 56.02 19.09
C VAL A 798 -14.82 57.14 18.07
N GLY A 799 -14.72 56.82 16.77
CA GLY A 799 -15.01 57.76 15.68
C GLY A 799 -13.98 57.78 14.53
N PRO A 800 -14.33 58.43 13.40
CA PRO A 800 -13.75 58.16 12.08
C PRO A 800 -12.34 58.73 11.82
N ASN A 801 -11.63 59.21 12.85
CA ASN A 801 -10.34 59.89 12.72
C ASN A 801 -9.16 59.21 13.45
N TYR A 802 -9.38 58.11 14.18
CA TYR A 802 -8.44 57.62 15.21
C TYR A 802 -8.08 56.13 15.14
N ASN A 803 -7.88 55.62 13.92
CA ASN A 803 -7.56 54.21 13.65
C ASN A 803 -6.07 53.86 13.90
N GLU A 804 -5.41 54.48 14.89
CA GLU A 804 -3.94 54.43 15.07
C GLU A 804 -3.45 53.55 16.25
N GLU A 805 -4.20 53.40 17.37
CA GLU A 805 -3.79 52.52 18.49
C GLU A 805 -4.92 51.70 19.16
N ASN A 806 -5.93 52.35 19.78
CA ASN A 806 -6.99 51.71 20.59
C ASN A 806 -8.37 52.35 20.35
N GLY A 807 -9.39 51.58 19.95
CA GLY A 807 -10.75 52.10 19.73
C GLY A 807 -11.57 51.46 18.60
N THR A 808 -12.58 52.19 18.12
CA THR A 808 -13.44 51.83 16.97
C THR A 808 -13.56 52.98 15.97
N VAL A 809 -13.54 52.69 14.66
CA VAL A 809 -13.66 53.72 13.61
C VAL A 809 -15.08 54.27 13.48
N GLY A 810 -16.09 53.46 13.79
CA GLY A 810 -17.51 53.81 13.85
C GLY A 810 -18.10 53.60 15.25
N ALA A 811 -19.38 53.93 15.39
CA ALA A 811 -20.14 53.90 16.63
C ALA A 811 -20.36 52.48 17.20
N ILE A 812 -20.76 52.42 18.46
CA ILE A 812 -21.09 51.18 19.18
C ILE A 812 -22.58 51.23 19.58
N ALA A 813 -23.39 50.23 19.19
CA ALA A 813 -24.85 50.33 19.28
C ALA A 813 -25.58 49.10 19.86
N THR A 814 -26.58 49.34 20.71
CA THR A 814 -27.56 48.32 21.16
C THR A 814 -28.96 48.92 21.26
N GLY A 815 -29.84 48.46 20.37
CA GLY A 815 -31.25 48.87 20.31
C GLY A 815 -31.44 50.35 19.99
N THR A 816 -31.59 51.17 21.04
CA THR A 816 -31.69 52.65 20.94
C THR A 816 -30.57 53.37 21.70
N THR A 817 -29.54 52.65 22.10
CA THR A 817 -28.35 53.16 22.81
C THR A 817 -27.18 53.15 21.84
N VAL A 818 -26.47 54.26 21.72
CA VAL A 818 -25.34 54.42 20.78
C VAL A 818 -24.27 55.28 21.44
N ILE A 819 -23.01 54.88 21.31
CA ILE A 819 -21.84 55.72 21.59
C ILE A 819 -21.28 56.15 20.22
N ASP A 820 -21.43 57.44 19.88
CA ASP A 820 -21.18 57.97 18.52
C ASP A 820 -19.73 58.40 18.25
N GLU A 821 -19.18 59.36 19.02
CA GLU A 821 -17.81 59.88 18.88
C GLU A 821 -17.29 60.34 20.26
N GLY A 822 -16.08 59.93 20.65
CA GLY A 822 -15.51 60.30 21.95
C GLY A 822 -14.16 59.65 22.27
N VAL A 823 -13.51 60.12 23.34
CA VAL A 823 -12.29 59.53 23.92
C VAL A 823 -12.57 59.27 25.40
N PHE A 824 -12.33 58.05 25.85
CA PHE A 824 -12.75 57.53 27.15
C PHE A 824 -11.54 57.02 27.94
N PHE A 825 -11.34 57.57 29.14
CA PHE A 825 -10.18 57.34 30.01
C PHE A 825 -10.52 56.53 31.28
N ASP A 826 -11.81 56.32 31.55
CA ASP A 826 -12.36 55.67 32.75
C ASP A 826 -13.46 54.69 32.33
N GLU A 827 -13.98 53.88 33.27
CA GLU A 827 -15.15 53.01 33.05
C GLU A 827 -16.39 53.83 32.61
N VAL A 828 -16.94 53.49 31.44
CA VAL A 828 -18.14 54.11 30.85
C VAL A 828 -19.24 53.07 30.74
N GLN A 829 -20.41 53.35 31.32
CA GLN A 829 -21.61 52.54 31.15
C GLN A 829 -22.74 53.39 30.57
N GLU A 830 -23.04 53.21 29.28
CA GLU A 830 -24.17 53.82 28.60
C GLU A 830 -25.23 52.77 28.28
N GLY A 831 -26.31 52.73 29.09
CA GLY A 831 -27.37 51.74 28.94
C GLY A 831 -26.85 50.31 29.07
N ASN A 832 -26.93 49.55 27.98
CA ASN A 832 -26.41 48.18 27.89
C ASN A 832 -25.00 48.09 27.26
N ILE A 833 -24.31 49.22 27.06
CA ILE A 833 -22.92 49.29 26.57
C ILE A 833 -21.99 49.63 27.74
N GLY A 834 -20.94 48.83 27.94
CA GLY A 834 -19.86 49.05 28.91
C GLY A 834 -18.50 49.10 28.21
N LEU A 835 -17.70 50.13 28.50
CA LEU A 835 -16.30 50.24 28.11
C LEU A 835 -15.45 50.30 29.40
N ILE A 836 -14.51 49.39 29.55
CA ILE A 836 -13.77 49.16 30.81
C ILE A 836 -12.27 49.18 30.52
N THR A 837 -11.57 50.22 30.96
CA THR A 837 -10.10 50.26 30.97
C THR A 837 -9.60 49.64 32.28
N GLN A 838 -8.84 48.54 32.21
CA GLN A 838 -8.29 47.87 33.39
C GLN A 838 -7.18 48.72 34.04
N GLY A 839 -7.50 49.39 35.14
CA GLY A 839 -6.53 50.17 35.91
C GLY A 839 -7.15 51.22 36.84
N ASN A 840 -8.15 51.96 36.35
CA ASN A 840 -8.68 53.14 37.03
C ASN A 840 -9.69 52.82 38.15
N ALA A 841 -9.20 52.24 39.25
CA ALA A 841 -9.93 52.19 40.51
C ALA A 841 -9.87 53.57 41.21
N PRO A 842 -11.00 54.26 41.48
CA PRO A 842 -10.97 55.61 42.04
C PRO A 842 -10.41 55.64 43.48
N LEU A 843 -9.31 56.39 43.66
CA LEU A 843 -8.60 56.52 44.94
C LEU A 843 -9.52 56.94 46.09
N GLN A 844 -9.70 56.06 47.08
CA GLN A 844 -10.32 56.46 48.34
C GLN A 844 -9.41 57.45 49.09
N PRO A 845 -9.96 58.56 49.65
CA PRO A 845 -9.17 59.49 50.44
C PRO A 845 -8.65 58.79 51.72
N PRO A 846 -7.38 59.02 52.11
CA PRO A 846 -6.70 58.20 53.11
C PRO A 846 -7.33 58.31 54.51
N VAL A 847 -7.80 57.19 55.04
CA VAL A 847 -8.29 57.05 56.41
C VAL A 847 -7.10 56.82 57.35
N ASN A 848 -6.80 57.80 58.22
CA ASN A 848 -5.74 57.67 59.21
C ASN A 848 -6.04 56.55 60.24
N PRO A 849 -5.14 55.56 60.43
CA PRO A 849 -5.23 54.59 61.53
C PRO A 849 -4.82 55.22 62.88
N PRO A 850 -5.30 54.67 64.02
CA PRO A 850 -5.04 55.21 65.36
C PRO A 850 -3.66 54.83 65.96
N VAL A 851 -3.28 55.53 67.02
CA VAL A 851 -1.98 55.43 67.72
C VAL A 851 -2.10 54.70 69.07
N GLU A 852 -1.18 53.78 69.39
CA GLU A 852 -0.82 53.36 70.76
C GLU A 852 0.66 52.85 70.82
N PRO A 853 1.30 52.73 72.02
CA PRO A 853 2.73 53.08 72.19
C PRO A 853 3.62 51.94 72.78
N PRO A 854 4.65 52.18 73.64
CA PRO A 854 6.04 52.28 73.19
C PRO A 854 7.02 51.29 73.88
N ALA A 855 8.30 51.32 73.46
CA ALA A 855 9.44 50.70 74.17
C ALA A 855 10.68 51.63 74.14
N GLU A 856 11.59 51.48 75.11
CA GLU A 856 12.67 52.46 75.40
C GLU A 856 14.06 52.14 74.79
N THR A 857 15.04 52.99 75.13
CA THR A 857 16.34 53.28 74.47
C THR A 857 17.53 52.62 75.23
N PRO A 858 18.85 52.98 75.11
CA PRO A 858 19.58 53.97 74.29
C PRO A 858 20.90 53.46 73.61
N GLY A 859 21.66 54.32 72.88
CA GLY A 859 22.89 53.87 72.18
C GLY A 859 24.01 54.84 71.73
N ASN A 860 23.75 56.13 71.48
CA ASN A 860 24.75 57.24 71.40
C ASN A 860 25.69 57.43 70.15
N GLU A 861 26.02 58.72 69.92
CA GLU A 861 27.16 59.36 69.22
C GLU A 861 27.49 59.17 67.70
N THR A 862 27.55 60.33 67.01
CA THR A 862 28.22 60.57 65.71
C THR A 862 29.55 61.32 65.91
N PRO A 863 30.38 61.46 64.85
CA PRO A 863 30.93 62.80 64.58
C PRO A 863 30.90 63.21 63.09
N VAL A 864 31.12 64.51 62.86
CA VAL A 864 31.04 65.22 61.56
C VAL A 864 32.43 65.55 61.03
N VAL A 865 32.59 65.64 59.69
CA VAL A 865 33.68 66.37 59.01
C VAL A 865 33.09 67.18 57.86
N GLU A 866 33.60 68.39 57.62
CA GLU A 866 33.09 69.35 56.63
C GLU A 866 33.94 69.44 55.34
N ASN A 867 33.29 69.96 54.28
CA ASN A 867 33.73 70.76 53.11
C ASN A 867 35.18 71.37 53.04
N PRO A 868 35.65 71.89 51.86
CA PRO A 868 34.90 72.30 50.65
C PRO A 868 35.47 71.83 49.29
N GLY A 869 34.74 72.12 48.19
CA GLY A 869 35.11 71.82 46.79
C GLY A 869 35.82 72.95 46.02
N ASN A 870 35.76 72.92 44.68
CA ASN A 870 36.19 74.03 43.79
C ASN A 870 35.53 73.94 42.39
N GLU A 871 35.63 75.01 41.58
CA GLU A 871 34.88 75.20 40.31
C GLU A 871 35.66 74.82 39.01
N THR A 872 34.99 74.99 37.86
CA THR A 872 35.38 74.60 36.47
C THR A 872 36.45 75.49 35.82
N PRO A 873 37.05 75.08 34.67
CA PRO A 873 36.59 75.58 33.36
C PRO A 873 36.79 74.63 32.14
N VAL A 874 36.40 75.11 30.95
CA VAL A 874 36.38 74.41 29.63
C VAL A 874 37.63 74.70 28.78
N VAL A 875 38.05 73.76 27.91
CA VAL A 875 39.03 73.95 26.80
C VAL A 875 38.62 73.09 25.57
N GLU A 876 38.90 73.56 24.35
CA GLU A 876 38.60 72.86 23.08
C GLU A 876 39.82 72.16 22.41
N ASN A 877 39.51 71.31 21.43
CA ASN A 877 40.29 70.79 20.27
C ASN A 877 41.61 71.51 19.88
N PRO A 878 42.61 70.84 19.24
CA PRO A 878 42.39 69.94 18.08
C PRO A 878 43.40 68.77 17.87
N GLY A 879 43.27 68.03 16.76
CA GLY A 879 44.38 67.27 16.14
C GLY A 879 43.96 65.99 15.41
N ASN A 880 44.45 65.77 14.18
CA ASN A 880 44.18 64.58 13.36
C ASN A 880 45.48 64.05 12.75
N GLU A 881 45.68 62.73 12.72
CA GLU A 881 46.61 62.07 11.78
C GLU A 881 46.27 60.57 11.61
N THR A 882 45.87 60.19 10.39
CA THR A 882 45.94 58.80 9.87
C THR A 882 47.26 58.62 9.11
N PRO A 883 47.68 57.40 8.72
CA PRO A 883 47.54 57.07 7.28
C PRO A 883 47.52 55.56 6.87
N VAL A 884 46.95 55.28 5.67
CA VAL A 884 47.52 54.39 4.59
C VAL A 884 47.53 52.84 4.81
N VAL A 885 47.26 51.94 3.83
CA VAL A 885 46.68 51.96 2.44
C VAL A 885 46.52 50.46 1.99
N GLU A 886 45.95 49.97 0.86
CA GLU A 886 45.46 50.52 -0.43
C GLU A 886 44.21 49.70 -0.92
N ASN A 887 44.07 49.51 -2.25
CA ASN A 887 43.06 48.75 -3.03
C ASN A 887 43.85 47.91 -4.10
N PRO A 888 43.36 47.46 -5.30
CA PRO A 888 42.06 47.56 -6.00
C PRO A 888 41.50 46.19 -6.51
N GLY A 889 40.40 46.05 -7.27
CA GLY A 889 39.34 46.99 -7.71
C GLY A 889 38.87 46.79 -9.18
N ASN A 890 37.71 47.36 -9.55
CA ASN A 890 37.19 47.61 -10.94
C ASN A 890 36.73 46.37 -11.79
N GLU A 891 35.73 46.38 -12.70
CA GLU A 891 34.89 47.44 -13.35
C GLU A 891 33.41 47.02 -13.58
N THR A 892 32.53 47.98 -13.89
CA THR A 892 31.17 47.79 -14.45
C THR A 892 31.09 48.35 -15.88
N PRO A 893 30.11 47.91 -16.71
CA PRO A 893 29.16 48.93 -17.23
C PRO A 893 27.70 48.49 -17.51
N VAL A 894 26.84 49.52 -17.49
CA VAL A 894 25.57 49.79 -18.22
C VAL A 894 25.51 49.29 -19.69
N VAL A 895 24.39 49.22 -20.44
CA VAL A 895 23.02 49.84 -20.40
C VAL A 895 21.96 48.78 -20.91
N GLU A 896 20.69 48.97 -21.32
CA GLU A 896 19.78 50.08 -21.76
C GLU A 896 18.33 49.89 -21.20
N ASN A 897 17.37 50.77 -21.53
CA ASN A 897 15.91 50.64 -21.24
C ASN A 897 15.04 51.39 -22.27
N PRO A 898 14.04 50.75 -22.94
CA PRO A 898 13.05 51.48 -23.73
C PRO A 898 11.58 50.98 -23.64
N GLY A 899 10.64 51.93 -23.74
CA GLY A 899 9.34 51.71 -24.42
C GLY A 899 8.08 51.56 -23.55
N ASN A 900 7.15 52.50 -23.70
CA ASN A 900 5.78 52.43 -23.18
C ASN A 900 4.79 52.87 -24.28
N GLU A 901 3.94 51.97 -24.76
CA GLU A 901 2.78 52.30 -25.61
C GLU A 901 1.57 51.41 -25.30
N THR A 902 0.38 52.02 -25.30
CA THR A 902 -0.93 51.37 -25.11
C THR A 902 -1.79 51.47 -26.36
N PRO A 903 -2.43 50.38 -26.82
CA PRO A 903 -3.60 50.43 -27.69
C PRO A 903 -4.91 50.44 -26.88
N VAL A 904 -6.06 50.70 -27.55
CA VAL A 904 -7.32 51.12 -26.91
C VAL A 904 -8.54 50.55 -27.64
N VAL A 905 -9.46 49.89 -26.91
CA VAL A 905 -10.88 49.58 -27.31
C VAL A 905 -10.98 48.52 -28.45
N GLU A 906 -12.06 47.73 -28.64
CA GLU A 906 -13.46 47.81 -28.20
C GLU A 906 -14.07 46.51 -27.60
N ASN A 907 -15.31 46.63 -27.13
CA ASN A 907 -16.15 45.56 -26.54
C ASN A 907 -17.41 45.32 -27.38
N PRO A 908 -17.73 44.07 -27.78
CA PRO A 908 -19.05 43.73 -28.31
C PRO A 908 -19.71 42.46 -27.71
N GLY A 909 -21.03 42.56 -27.49
CA GLY A 909 -21.95 41.47 -27.85
C GLY A 909 -22.25 40.39 -26.81
N ASN A 910 -23.24 40.64 -25.95
CA ASN A 910 -23.97 39.59 -25.23
C ASN A 910 -25.11 39.04 -26.11
N GLU A 911 -25.04 37.79 -26.55
CA GLU A 911 -26.18 37.05 -27.12
C GLU A 911 -26.24 35.61 -26.57
N THR A 912 -27.34 35.31 -25.85
CA THR A 912 -27.80 33.94 -25.60
C THR A 912 -28.50 33.36 -26.83
N PRO A 913 -28.55 32.02 -26.93
CA PRO A 913 -29.87 31.43 -27.10
C PRO A 913 -30.15 30.25 -26.15
N VAL A 914 -31.42 30.05 -25.86
CA VAL A 914 -31.96 28.86 -25.18
C VAL A 914 -32.51 27.89 -26.23
N VAL A 915 -32.14 26.61 -26.13
CA VAL A 915 -33.00 25.40 -26.16
C VAL A 915 -32.12 24.19 -25.86
#